data_AF-W5JT75-F1
#
_entry.id   AF-W5JT75-F1
#
_cell.length_a   1.000
_cell.length_b   1.000
_cell.length_c   1.000
_cell.angle_alpha   90.00
_cell.angle_beta   90.00
_cell.angle_gamma   90.00
#
_symmetry.space_group_name_H-M   'P 1'
#
loop_
_entity.id
_entity.type
_entity.pdbx_description
1 polymer ?
#
loop_
_entity_poly.entity_id
_entity_poly.type
_entity_poly.pdbx_seq_one_letter_code
_entity_poly.pdbx_strand_id
1 'polypeptide(L)'
;MAAARRLYKKNPGSGTEGYLNQLRLSTLYFSRLAATGKRFEIGVEVATAGKFDDIVMHLVDEGHYCLVQAKHKQDETKRIILDDLLKNTTEYSLPKYFDSFLSLKQEDCYRQGHLKYIVIYTNLNVDEHLMKVIEPVPSDNDTFLDTLNVRCSGKQPTLYRFNAASGEFVEQLIDRISPICEVARKLAEQLVQRKKISINPNGVFHEFHALLVRDVFDLERQLFQTDFLTGTPNLSPCVHKFRFLLERTLRSMMKLDEFSIIELNQIILTGRLKLMFEPGFLCKQLNQQKAIRDWAEYRVKRSEVIEFFQHLILAADQPNFIELEAITKVEVFGLKEYVDECMRVVFDQVDRWIRDSEGVYLNADDWRRICEESRARITGKKWLLKSEEYLKTNPAAGYIFDNNSLVLPLQQFFQSPNHDIMLLVAAYKAEVSAARAVQAFEMLRTQFVLFDAFGFRDIGDLESCIPFVRHLSSNRVIVIVLGEKCCQSVTKNVRYKFRGITKAKTIYIINAVGESWLEDIRLVWYDRFELNDMAPHSRRMLMENKITLQSRSVRLIDVLSEETAITLLDMEFISLLLTNQLDPVSYSFKYQRQLKGKYFARTLRSGPHLMQEPEFDQLVQTNRVVLLSDAPGMGKTSFLQCFLERLSSALPDHVICLMHLKFYTETLEQITRLNAATLSVEDAIRHATNCFFAESTRFGQVLYRNAVLNTGKLIVLVDGYDSVIWRYKVSVVQACRLFLQHPFRVRTLLISTRPHEMQYLTDAFPQAKVVSFQPFDQQQCTEFLTHWWSFDDQSEAHRLLQFLTESYGDWVAGSPFQLELLAEIYQQQREAFNCFGGLLELYLEKQYYESNQRAIQITGIGQQRMAAETLKQAAHDSHRALATQLTFYPAKPVNMPKFAYLLDIGMIILQDDKVRFEHRIFQYYFAAEALMIGKLVQFEDDRLWTLLMDPRNRFLYLFLCHHLSKPKNAQYRDRFRRFTKGTKASSLDPVAVNQIDDK
;
A
#
# COMPACT_ATOMS: atom_id res chain seq x y z
N MET A 1 14.00 28.56 -45.90
CA MET A 1 14.51 27.92 -47.14
C MET A 1 14.84 26.48 -46.80
N ALA A 2 14.15 25.50 -47.39
CA ALA A 2 14.45 24.09 -47.15
C ALA A 2 15.77 23.75 -47.86
N ALA A 3 16.79 23.34 -47.11
CA ALA A 3 18.01 22.79 -47.71
C ALA A 3 17.63 21.58 -48.56
N ALA A 4 18.16 21.49 -49.78
CA ALA A 4 17.95 20.34 -50.66
C ALA A 4 18.40 19.08 -49.93
N ARG A 5 17.47 18.13 -49.72
CA ARG A 5 17.73 16.89 -49.01
C ARG A 5 18.60 15.97 -49.85
N ARG A 6 19.61 15.37 -49.23
CA ARG A 6 20.45 14.39 -49.90
C ARG A 6 19.75 13.03 -49.97
N LEU A 7 19.76 12.43 -51.16
CA LEU A 7 19.11 11.15 -51.41
C LEU A 7 20.14 10.00 -51.55
N TYR A 8 19.74 8.78 -51.19
CA TYR A 8 20.53 7.56 -51.38
C TYR A 8 19.66 6.37 -51.83
N LYS A 9 20.29 5.35 -52.41
CA LYS A 9 19.61 4.12 -52.84
C LYS A 9 19.60 3.10 -51.69
N LYS A 10 18.41 2.67 -51.24
CA LYS A 10 18.26 1.69 -50.15
C LYS A 10 18.47 0.24 -50.64
N ASN A 11 19.07 -0.61 -49.80
CA ASN A 11 19.26 -2.03 -50.06
C ASN A 11 18.15 -2.87 -49.37
N PRO A 12 17.50 -3.85 -50.04
CA PRO A 12 16.45 -4.65 -49.41
C PRO A 12 17.00 -5.75 -48.49
N GLY A 13 16.93 -5.51 -47.18
CA GLY A 13 16.65 -6.51 -46.15
C GLY A 13 17.83 -7.18 -45.43
N SER A 14 17.72 -7.21 -44.10
CA SER A 14 18.53 -8.03 -43.18
C SER A 14 17.62 -8.90 -42.28
N GLY A 15 18.19 -9.94 -41.65
CA GLY A 15 17.46 -10.78 -40.69
C GLY A 15 17.05 -10.02 -39.41
N THR A 16 15.98 -10.45 -38.75
CA THR A 16 15.30 -9.71 -37.66
C THR A 16 16.22 -9.28 -36.50
N GLU A 17 17.18 -10.12 -36.11
CA GLU A 17 18.10 -9.84 -34.99
C GLU A 17 19.22 -8.88 -35.39
N GLY A 18 19.74 -8.99 -36.61
CA GLY A 18 20.73 -8.06 -37.16
C GLY A 18 20.15 -6.66 -37.35
N TYR A 19 18.90 -6.58 -37.81
CA TYR A 19 18.16 -5.34 -37.95
C TYR A 19 17.99 -4.60 -36.61
N LEU A 20 17.64 -5.31 -35.53
CA LEU A 20 17.48 -4.70 -34.20
C LEU A 20 18.80 -4.15 -33.65
N ASN A 21 19.92 -4.85 -33.88
CA ASN A 21 21.22 -4.37 -33.46
C ASN A 21 21.63 -3.11 -34.24
N GLN A 22 21.38 -3.09 -35.56
CA GLN A 22 21.59 -1.93 -36.42
C GLN A 22 20.74 -0.72 -36.00
N LEU A 23 19.46 -0.93 -35.67
CA LEU A 23 18.55 0.11 -35.18
C LEU A 23 19.05 0.76 -33.87
N ARG A 24 19.54 -0.05 -32.93
CA ARG A 24 20.10 0.45 -31.67
C ARG A 24 21.40 1.23 -31.88
N LEU A 25 22.29 0.66 -32.69
CA LEU A 25 23.59 1.25 -32.97
C LEU A 25 23.44 2.58 -33.69
N SER A 26 22.58 2.63 -34.71
CA SER A 26 22.22 3.87 -35.40
C SER A 26 21.66 4.89 -34.42
N THR A 27 20.66 4.55 -33.60
CA THR A 27 20.06 5.49 -32.62
C THR A 27 21.11 6.08 -31.67
N LEU A 28 22.07 5.27 -31.20
CA LEU A 28 23.17 5.73 -30.35
C LEU A 28 24.08 6.71 -31.11
N TYR A 29 24.54 6.34 -32.31
CA TYR A 29 25.42 7.18 -33.14
C TYR A 29 24.74 8.49 -33.54
N PHE A 30 23.45 8.44 -33.85
CA PHE A 30 22.60 9.62 -34.06
C PHE A 30 22.67 10.58 -32.88
N SER A 31 22.39 10.07 -31.67
CA SER A 31 22.37 10.88 -30.46
C SER A 31 23.75 11.50 -30.17
N ARG A 32 24.82 10.71 -30.32
CA ARG A 32 26.19 11.18 -30.09
C ARG A 32 26.61 12.25 -31.10
N LEU A 33 26.37 12.03 -32.39
CA LEU A 33 26.66 13.03 -33.42
C LEU A 33 25.85 14.31 -33.20
N ALA A 34 24.58 14.20 -32.80
CA ALA A 34 23.77 15.37 -32.45
C ALA A 34 24.33 16.16 -31.26
N ALA A 35 24.92 15.48 -30.28
CA ALA A 35 25.56 16.12 -29.13
C ALA A 35 26.85 16.89 -29.51
N THR A 36 27.51 16.54 -30.62
CA THR A 36 28.71 17.26 -31.07
C THR A 36 28.44 18.68 -31.55
N GLY A 37 27.19 19.00 -31.91
CA GLY A 37 26.79 20.28 -32.49
C GLY A 37 27.25 20.49 -33.95
N LYS A 38 27.98 19.54 -34.55
CA LYS A 38 28.39 19.60 -35.97
C LYS A 38 27.22 19.25 -36.90
N ARG A 39 27.26 19.70 -38.15
CA ARG A 39 26.29 19.26 -39.15
C ARG A 39 26.65 17.86 -39.64
N PHE A 40 25.72 16.94 -39.48
CA PHE A 40 25.91 15.54 -39.85
C PHE A 40 24.68 14.99 -40.58
N GLU A 41 24.93 13.95 -41.36
CA GLU A 41 23.95 13.15 -42.06
C GLU A 41 24.27 11.68 -41.81
N ILE A 42 23.25 10.84 -41.67
CA ILE A 42 23.43 9.40 -41.49
C ILE A 42 22.30 8.63 -42.17
N GLY A 43 22.71 7.60 -42.89
CA GLY A 43 21.86 6.72 -43.67
C GLY A 43 22.05 5.26 -43.23
N VAL A 44 21.02 4.46 -43.44
CA VAL A 44 20.95 3.05 -43.03
C VAL A 44 20.60 2.21 -44.26
N GLU A 45 21.29 1.09 -44.47
CA GLU A 45 21.15 0.24 -45.67
C GLU A 45 21.44 1.00 -46.99
N VAL A 46 22.56 1.73 -47.03
CA VAL A 46 22.96 2.56 -48.18
C VAL A 46 23.63 1.72 -49.26
N ALA A 47 22.91 1.35 -50.32
CA ALA A 47 23.39 0.43 -51.35
C ALA A 47 24.67 0.87 -52.08
N THR A 48 24.92 2.18 -52.19
CA THR A 48 26.14 2.72 -52.81
C THR A 48 27.40 2.47 -51.97
N ALA A 49 27.26 2.09 -50.70
CA ALA A 49 28.38 1.72 -49.83
C ALA A 49 28.80 0.23 -49.98
N GLY A 50 28.20 -0.52 -50.92
CA GLY A 50 28.60 -1.89 -51.23
C GLY A 50 28.39 -2.85 -50.06
N LYS A 51 29.47 -3.45 -49.55
CA LYS A 51 29.46 -4.35 -48.38
C LYS A 51 29.64 -3.63 -47.04
N PHE A 52 29.47 -2.32 -47.01
CA PHE A 52 29.59 -1.46 -45.83
C PHE A 52 28.34 -0.59 -45.66
N ASP A 53 27.18 -1.14 -46.02
CA ASP A 53 25.92 -0.44 -46.20
C ASP A 53 25.07 -0.31 -44.94
N ASP A 54 25.43 -1.02 -43.85
CA ASP A 54 24.61 -1.03 -42.64
C ASP A 54 24.40 0.39 -42.07
N ILE A 55 25.46 1.17 -41.89
CA ILE A 55 25.38 2.58 -41.45
C ILE A 55 26.40 3.43 -42.19
N VAL A 56 25.96 4.53 -42.78
CA VAL A 56 26.82 5.53 -43.44
C VAL A 56 26.66 6.85 -42.73
N MET A 57 27.75 7.37 -42.17
CA MET A 57 27.80 8.67 -41.50
C MET A 57 28.59 9.67 -42.34
N HIS A 58 28.11 10.89 -42.42
CA HIS A 58 28.71 11.98 -43.20
C HIS A 58 28.75 13.26 -42.35
N LEU A 59 29.95 13.79 -42.14
CA LEU A 59 30.15 15.09 -41.49
C LEU A 59 30.17 16.16 -42.58
N VAL A 60 29.05 16.88 -42.73
CA VAL A 60 28.78 17.76 -43.87
C VAL A 60 29.80 18.89 -43.98
N ASP A 61 30.22 19.44 -42.84
CA ASP A 61 31.18 20.54 -42.79
C ASP A 61 32.61 20.10 -43.13
N GLU A 62 32.93 18.82 -42.90
CA GLU A 62 34.27 18.26 -43.13
C GLU A 62 34.37 17.51 -44.47
N GLY A 63 33.25 17.21 -45.12
CA GLY A 63 33.18 16.40 -46.34
C GLY A 63 33.59 14.94 -46.13
N HIS A 64 33.69 14.47 -44.89
CA HIS A 64 34.21 13.13 -44.58
C HIS A 64 33.11 12.09 -44.37
N TYR A 65 33.37 10.86 -44.81
CA TYR A 65 32.51 9.69 -44.63
C TYR A 65 33.11 8.65 -43.69
N CYS A 66 32.24 8.03 -42.91
CA CYS A 66 32.51 6.81 -42.17
C CYS A 66 31.46 5.77 -42.52
N LEU A 67 31.91 4.64 -43.07
CA LEU A 67 31.05 3.51 -43.45
C LEU A 67 31.19 2.43 -42.37
N VAL A 68 30.09 1.89 -41.86
CA VAL A 68 30.11 0.90 -40.78
C VAL A 68 29.38 -0.36 -41.25
N GLN A 69 30.07 -1.50 -41.13
CA GLN A 69 29.49 -2.82 -41.24
C GLN A 69 29.36 -3.42 -39.84
N ALA A 70 28.13 -3.59 -39.36
CA ALA A 70 27.83 -4.19 -38.07
C ALA A 70 27.72 -5.72 -38.18
N LYS A 71 28.45 -6.41 -37.31
CA LYS A 71 28.39 -7.86 -37.12
C LYS A 71 28.07 -8.16 -35.67
N HIS A 72 27.24 -9.17 -35.45
CA HIS A 72 26.86 -9.62 -34.12
C HIS A 72 26.88 -11.14 -34.03
N LYS A 73 27.42 -11.67 -32.94
CA LYS A 73 27.44 -13.11 -32.63
C LYS A 73 26.89 -13.36 -31.23
N GLN A 74 25.99 -14.33 -31.10
CA GLN A 74 25.42 -14.73 -29.80
C GLN A 74 26.46 -15.36 -28.87
N ASP A 75 27.39 -16.14 -29.43
CA ASP A 75 28.47 -16.79 -28.70
C ASP A 75 29.73 -15.92 -28.70
N GLU A 76 29.91 -15.18 -27.61
CA GLU A 76 31.05 -14.26 -27.40
C GLU A 76 32.32 -14.96 -26.93
N THR A 77 32.27 -16.27 -26.63
CA THR A 77 33.49 -17.02 -26.27
C THR A 77 34.42 -17.19 -27.47
N LYS A 78 33.88 -17.05 -28.69
CA LYS A 78 34.63 -17.09 -29.92
C LYS A 78 35.45 -15.82 -30.11
N ARG A 79 36.63 -16.00 -30.69
CA ARG A 79 37.52 -14.91 -31.06
C ARG A 79 37.72 -14.87 -32.55
N ILE A 80 37.97 -13.68 -33.08
CA ILE A 80 38.37 -13.50 -34.47
C ILE A 80 39.83 -13.93 -34.58
N ILE A 81 40.07 -15.00 -35.33
CA ILE A 81 41.42 -15.50 -35.60
C ILE A 81 41.92 -15.01 -36.96
N LEU A 82 43.25 -15.00 -37.15
CA LEU A 82 43.90 -14.55 -38.38
C LEU A 82 43.37 -15.27 -39.64
N ASP A 83 43.12 -16.58 -39.49
CA ASP A 83 42.57 -17.42 -40.54
C ASP A 83 41.17 -16.98 -41.02
N ASP A 84 40.36 -16.40 -40.13
CA ASP A 84 39.02 -15.94 -40.49
C ASP A 84 39.07 -14.71 -41.39
N LEU A 85 40.16 -13.93 -41.34
CA LEU A 85 40.36 -12.77 -42.19
C LEU A 85 40.81 -13.14 -43.60
N LEU A 86 41.58 -14.24 -43.76
CA LEU A 86 42.18 -14.66 -45.02
C LEU A 86 41.32 -15.63 -45.84
N LYS A 87 40.24 -16.16 -45.26
CA LYS A 87 39.29 -17.07 -45.93
C LYS A 87 38.25 -16.28 -46.72
N ASN A 88 37.80 -16.83 -47.86
CA ASN A 88 36.72 -16.25 -48.68
C ASN A 88 35.31 -16.66 -48.22
N THR A 89 35.17 -17.49 -47.18
CA THR A 89 33.87 -18.04 -46.76
C THR A 89 33.33 -17.41 -45.49
N THR A 90 34.18 -16.75 -44.70
CA THR A 90 33.84 -16.17 -43.40
C THR A 90 33.15 -14.82 -43.53
N GLU A 91 32.56 -14.37 -42.42
CA GLU A 91 31.89 -13.06 -42.31
C GLU A 91 32.85 -11.89 -42.14
N TYR A 92 34.09 -12.15 -41.69
CA TYR A 92 35.16 -11.17 -41.49
C TYR A 92 36.21 -11.18 -42.63
N SER A 93 35.85 -11.73 -43.79
CA SER A 93 36.74 -11.96 -44.92
C SER A 93 37.29 -10.64 -45.50
N LEU A 94 38.58 -10.38 -45.27
CA LEU A 94 39.27 -9.24 -45.89
C LEU A 94 39.26 -9.30 -47.42
N PRO A 95 39.39 -10.47 -48.09
CA PRO A 95 39.17 -10.56 -49.54
C PRO A 95 37.85 -9.97 -50.01
N LYS A 96 36.72 -10.33 -49.38
CA LYS A 96 35.40 -9.78 -49.74
C LYS A 96 35.33 -8.27 -49.54
N TYR A 97 35.91 -7.78 -48.45
CA TYR A 97 35.91 -6.35 -48.15
C TYR A 97 36.84 -5.57 -49.07
N PHE A 98 37.97 -6.15 -49.48
CA PHE A 98 38.88 -5.56 -50.44
C PHE A 98 38.22 -5.42 -51.83
N ASP A 99 37.52 -6.45 -52.30
CA ASP A 99 36.77 -6.38 -53.57
C ASP A 99 35.69 -5.28 -53.53
N SER A 100 34.99 -5.15 -52.39
CA SER A 100 34.02 -4.07 -52.19
C SER A 100 34.69 -2.70 -52.14
N PHE A 101 35.87 -2.59 -51.51
CA PHE A 101 36.64 -1.35 -51.43
C PHE A 101 37.11 -0.87 -52.81
N LEU A 102 37.57 -1.79 -53.68
CA LEU A 102 37.93 -1.44 -55.06
C LEU A 102 36.72 -0.91 -55.84
N SER A 103 35.53 -1.47 -55.57
CA SER A 103 34.28 -1.01 -56.19
C SER A 103 33.88 0.39 -55.70
N LEU A 104 34.13 0.72 -54.43
CA LEU A 104 33.86 2.06 -53.86
C LEU A 104 34.65 3.17 -54.55
N LYS A 105 35.80 2.87 -55.19
CA LYS A 105 36.62 3.90 -55.84
C LYS A 105 35.86 4.68 -56.93
N GLN A 106 34.77 4.11 -57.44
CA GLN A 106 33.93 4.71 -58.47
C GLN A 106 32.84 5.62 -57.88
N GLU A 107 32.60 5.57 -56.56
CA GLU A 107 31.52 6.26 -55.86
C GLU A 107 31.93 7.62 -55.30
N ASP A 108 30.97 8.54 -55.19
CA ASP A 108 31.22 9.93 -54.76
C ASP A 108 31.70 10.04 -53.30
N CYS A 109 31.34 9.09 -52.44
CA CYS A 109 31.83 9.04 -51.06
C CYS A 109 33.33 8.74 -50.96
N TYR A 110 33.93 8.20 -52.01
CA TYR A 110 35.36 7.89 -52.10
C TYR A 110 36.14 8.93 -52.89
N ARG A 111 35.53 9.48 -53.96
CA ARG A 111 36.17 10.50 -54.81
C ARG A 111 36.65 11.69 -53.97
N GLN A 112 37.76 12.28 -54.38
CA GLN A 112 38.38 13.45 -53.75
C GLN A 112 38.89 13.23 -52.29
N GLY A 113 39.01 11.98 -51.84
CA GLY A 113 39.57 11.68 -50.51
C GLY A 113 38.57 11.86 -49.36
N HIS A 114 37.28 11.85 -49.67
CA HIS A 114 36.21 12.04 -48.68
C HIS A 114 35.99 10.82 -47.79
N LEU A 115 36.36 9.61 -48.23
CA LEU A 115 36.27 8.42 -47.39
C LEU A 115 37.35 8.49 -46.32
N LYS A 116 36.92 8.55 -45.05
CA LYS A 116 37.84 8.56 -43.92
C LYS A 116 38.03 7.16 -43.36
N TYR A 117 36.94 6.50 -42.96
CA TYR A 117 36.98 5.19 -42.32
C TYR A 117 35.97 4.20 -42.91
N ILE A 118 36.38 2.94 -42.96
CA ILE A 118 35.53 1.75 -43.10
C ILE A 118 35.66 0.97 -41.81
N VAL A 119 34.56 0.75 -41.10
CA VAL A 119 34.56 0.16 -39.77
C VAL A 119 33.85 -1.17 -39.80
N ILE A 120 34.53 -2.23 -39.37
CA ILE A 120 33.90 -3.52 -39.06
C ILE A 120 33.62 -3.51 -37.56
N TYR A 121 32.35 -3.35 -37.18
CA TYR A 121 31.90 -3.33 -35.79
C TYR A 121 31.49 -4.73 -35.36
N THR A 122 32.05 -5.25 -34.26
CA THR A 122 31.71 -6.59 -33.77
C THR A 122 31.86 -6.72 -32.25
N ASN A 123 30.98 -7.53 -31.66
CA ASN A 123 31.03 -7.86 -30.24
C ASN A 123 32.04 -8.95 -29.88
N LEU A 124 32.69 -9.57 -30.87
CA LEU A 124 33.74 -10.56 -30.62
C LEU A 124 35.08 -9.91 -30.30
N ASN A 125 35.83 -10.56 -29.42
CA ASN A 125 37.22 -10.19 -29.16
C ASN A 125 38.17 -10.82 -30.21
N VAL A 126 39.41 -10.35 -30.24
CA VAL A 126 40.46 -10.80 -31.16
C VAL A 126 41.40 -11.80 -30.50
N ASP A 127 41.98 -12.69 -31.30
CA ASP A 127 42.96 -13.67 -30.84
C ASP A 127 44.39 -13.08 -30.74
N GLU A 128 45.24 -13.69 -29.91
CA GLU A 128 46.63 -13.25 -29.68
C GLU A 128 47.48 -13.21 -30.96
N HIS A 129 47.23 -14.13 -31.91
CA HIS A 129 47.94 -14.12 -33.18
C HIS A 129 47.54 -12.94 -34.06
N LEU A 130 46.29 -12.50 -33.96
CA LEU A 130 45.78 -11.36 -34.71
C LEU A 130 46.36 -10.04 -34.18
N MET A 131 46.62 -9.94 -32.87
CA MET A 131 47.26 -8.78 -32.23
C MET A 131 48.65 -8.44 -32.79
N LYS A 132 49.31 -9.36 -33.52
CA LYS A 132 50.60 -9.12 -34.18
C LYS A 132 50.49 -8.31 -35.47
N VAL A 133 49.29 -8.21 -36.04
CA VAL A 133 49.05 -7.55 -37.34
C VAL A 133 48.06 -6.39 -37.23
N ILE A 134 47.63 -6.05 -36.01
CA ILE A 134 46.75 -4.91 -35.74
C ILE A 134 47.29 -4.06 -34.59
N GLU A 135 46.96 -2.78 -34.58
CA GLU A 135 47.39 -1.80 -33.58
C GLU A 135 46.21 -0.97 -33.08
N PRO A 136 46.11 -0.69 -31.77
CA PRO A 136 45.02 0.10 -31.21
C PRO A 136 45.09 1.57 -31.69
N VAL A 137 43.92 2.17 -31.92
CA VAL A 137 43.76 3.56 -32.40
C VAL A 137 43.07 4.38 -31.31
N PRO A 138 43.65 5.53 -30.89
CA PRO A 138 43.00 6.41 -29.92
C PRO A 138 41.78 7.12 -30.53
N SER A 139 40.70 7.25 -29.75
CA SER A 139 39.43 7.87 -30.18
C SER A 139 39.36 9.38 -29.96
N ASP A 140 40.12 9.92 -29.00
CA ASP A 140 39.75 11.14 -28.26
C ASP A 140 39.86 12.46 -29.07
N ASN A 141 40.34 12.40 -30.31
CA ASN A 141 40.52 13.57 -31.19
C ASN A 141 39.79 13.46 -32.54
N ASP A 142 38.98 12.42 -32.75
CA ASP A 142 38.27 12.20 -34.01
C ASP A 142 36.78 11.97 -33.76
N THR A 143 35.94 12.83 -34.33
CA THR A 143 34.49 12.79 -34.11
C THR A 143 33.86 11.44 -34.49
N PHE A 144 34.35 10.78 -35.54
CA PHE A 144 33.83 9.46 -35.90
C PHE A 144 34.31 8.40 -34.90
N LEU A 145 35.60 8.37 -34.58
CA LEU A 145 36.15 7.35 -33.66
C LEU A 145 35.59 7.50 -32.24
N ASP A 146 35.38 8.73 -31.77
CA ASP A 146 34.71 9.02 -30.49
C ASP A 146 33.24 8.56 -30.51
N THR A 147 32.50 8.84 -31.60
CA THR A 147 31.13 8.36 -31.79
C THR A 147 31.06 6.83 -31.74
N LEU A 148 32.02 6.15 -32.39
CA LEU A 148 32.12 4.69 -32.49
C LEU A 148 32.63 4.02 -31.21
N ASN A 149 33.33 4.75 -30.32
CA ASN A 149 33.90 4.17 -29.11
C ASN A 149 32.82 3.98 -28.04
N VAL A 150 32.26 2.78 -27.95
CA VAL A 150 31.17 2.50 -27.00
C VAL A 150 31.73 1.79 -25.76
N ARG A 151 31.97 2.54 -24.66
CA ARG A 151 32.49 1.96 -23.40
C ARG A 151 31.40 1.22 -22.63
N CYS A 152 31.68 0.01 -22.15
CA CYS A 152 30.77 -0.75 -21.27
C CYS A 152 31.53 -1.44 -20.13
N SER A 153 30.81 -1.74 -19.05
CA SER A 153 31.38 -2.43 -17.88
C SER A 153 31.67 -3.89 -18.22
N GLY A 154 32.92 -4.33 -18.08
CA GLY A 154 33.32 -5.74 -18.21
C GLY A 154 33.94 -6.12 -19.56
N LYS A 155 33.90 -5.23 -20.56
CA LYS A 155 34.64 -5.37 -21.82
C LYS A 155 35.70 -4.28 -21.95
N GLN A 156 36.62 -4.45 -22.89
CA GLN A 156 37.57 -3.42 -23.31
C GLN A 156 37.38 -3.11 -24.80
N PRO A 157 36.27 -2.43 -25.18
CA PRO A 157 35.99 -2.06 -26.56
C PRO A 157 37.18 -1.31 -27.14
N THR A 158 37.76 -1.86 -28.20
CA THR A 158 39.00 -1.33 -28.78
C THR A 158 38.87 -1.19 -30.29
N LEU A 159 39.33 -0.05 -30.81
CA LEU A 159 39.41 0.23 -32.24
C LEU A 159 40.82 -0.13 -32.71
N TYR A 160 40.92 -0.98 -33.73
CA TYR A 160 42.19 -1.45 -34.27
C TYR A 160 42.37 -1.06 -35.72
N ARG A 161 43.61 -0.74 -36.11
CA ARG A 161 44.04 -0.59 -37.51
C ARG A 161 44.97 -1.72 -37.88
N PHE A 162 44.90 -2.17 -39.14
CA PHE A 162 45.83 -3.18 -39.65
C PHE A 162 47.22 -2.59 -39.91
N ASN A 163 48.26 -3.27 -39.42
CA ASN A 163 49.64 -2.84 -39.58
C ASN A 163 50.11 -3.06 -41.04
N ALA A 164 50.18 -1.96 -41.80
CA ALA A 164 50.64 -1.96 -43.19
C ALA A 164 52.15 -2.27 -43.36
N ALA A 165 52.94 -2.18 -42.30
CA ALA A 165 54.36 -2.54 -42.27
C ALA A 165 54.58 -4.06 -42.08
N SER A 166 53.55 -4.83 -41.72
CA SER A 166 53.64 -6.29 -41.65
C SER A 166 53.79 -6.89 -43.05
N GLY A 167 55.04 -7.02 -43.49
CA GLY A 167 55.45 -7.55 -44.78
C GLY A 167 54.74 -8.84 -45.13
N GLU A 168 54.84 -9.81 -44.22
CA GLU A 168 54.35 -11.18 -44.39
C GLU A 168 52.83 -11.25 -44.51
N PHE A 169 52.08 -10.58 -43.63
CA PHE A 169 50.61 -10.63 -43.65
C PHE A 169 50.03 -9.99 -44.90
N VAL A 170 50.61 -8.86 -45.34
CA VAL A 170 50.21 -8.20 -46.59
C VAL A 170 50.45 -9.11 -47.79
N GLU A 171 51.59 -9.80 -47.86
CA GLU A 171 51.86 -10.75 -48.95
C GLU A 171 50.94 -11.98 -48.89
N GLN A 172 50.64 -12.50 -47.70
CA GLN A 172 49.66 -13.59 -47.54
C GLN A 172 48.27 -13.17 -48.04
N LEU A 173 47.83 -11.95 -47.73
CA LEU A 173 46.55 -11.43 -48.24
C LEU A 173 46.60 -11.26 -49.76
N ILE A 174 47.68 -10.68 -50.31
CA ILE A 174 47.90 -10.55 -51.77
C ILE A 174 47.81 -11.91 -52.46
N ASP A 175 48.45 -12.95 -51.93
CA ASP A 175 48.39 -14.32 -52.47
C ASP A 175 46.97 -14.91 -52.44
N ARG A 176 46.12 -14.47 -51.50
CA ARG A 176 44.71 -14.91 -51.40
C ARG A 176 43.79 -14.18 -52.37
N ILE A 177 43.97 -12.88 -52.53
CA ILE A 177 43.13 -12.03 -53.40
C ILE A 177 43.64 -11.98 -54.86
N SER A 178 44.86 -12.43 -55.13
CA SER A 178 45.43 -12.40 -56.49
C SER A 178 44.78 -13.42 -57.43
N PRO A 179 44.18 -12.98 -58.55
CA PRO A 179 43.60 -13.87 -59.54
C PRO A 179 44.59 -14.88 -60.12
N ILE A 180 45.86 -14.48 -60.33
CA ILE A 180 46.93 -15.36 -60.84
C ILE A 180 47.17 -16.54 -59.88
N CYS A 181 47.17 -16.28 -58.57
CA CYS A 181 47.34 -17.32 -57.56
C CYS A 181 46.13 -18.25 -57.50
N GLU A 182 44.92 -17.73 -57.72
CA GLU A 182 43.70 -18.55 -57.80
C GLU A 182 43.73 -19.50 -59.00
N VAL A 183 44.12 -19.02 -60.18
CA VAL A 183 44.25 -19.86 -61.39
C VAL A 183 45.25 -20.98 -61.17
N ALA A 184 46.43 -20.68 -60.59
CA ALA A 184 47.48 -21.67 -60.37
C ALA A 184 47.00 -22.78 -59.42
N ARG A 185 46.31 -22.39 -58.33
CA ARG A 185 45.75 -23.32 -57.34
C ARG A 185 44.69 -24.22 -57.97
N LYS A 186 43.72 -23.62 -58.68
CA LYS A 186 42.68 -24.39 -59.37
C LYS A 186 43.28 -25.33 -60.41
N LEU A 187 44.31 -24.91 -61.16
CA LEU A 187 44.98 -25.77 -62.13
C LEU A 187 45.64 -26.98 -61.46
N ALA A 188 46.40 -26.75 -60.38
CA ALA A 188 47.00 -27.84 -59.59
C ALA A 188 45.94 -28.83 -59.08
N GLU A 189 44.82 -28.33 -58.56
CA GLU A 189 43.70 -29.16 -58.11
C GLU A 189 43.14 -30.04 -59.23
N GLN A 190 42.95 -29.49 -60.43
CA GLN A 190 42.43 -30.25 -61.59
C GLN A 190 43.39 -31.36 -62.00
N LEU A 191 44.71 -31.10 -62.01
CA LEU A 191 45.74 -32.08 -62.35
C LEU A 191 45.80 -33.25 -61.36
N VAL A 192 45.76 -32.94 -60.06
CA VAL A 192 45.84 -33.93 -58.98
C VAL A 192 44.53 -34.74 -58.89
N GLN A 193 43.39 -34.06 -58.98
CA GLN A 193 42.07 -34.70 -58.92
C GLN A 193 41.63 -35.32 -60.25
N ARG A 194 42.46 -35.21 -61.31
CA ARG A 194 42.22 -35.76 -62.65
C ARG A 194 40.90 -35.29 -63.27
N LYS A 195 40.54 -34.04 -63.01
CA LYS A 195 39.32 -33.41 -63.53
C LYS A 195 39.63 -32.65 -64.82
N LYS A 196 38.61 -32.51 -65.68
CA LYS A 196 38.73 -31.82 -66.96
C LYS A 196 38.72 -30.30 -66.75
N ILE A 197 39.64 -29.61 -67.40
CA ILE A 197 39.67 -28.15 -67.47
C ILE A 197 38.61 -27.69 -68.47
N SER A 198 37.66 -26.87 -68.01
CA SER A 198 36.53 -26.37 -68.79
C SER A 198 36.47 -24.84 -68.81
N ILE A 199 35.81 -24.30 -69.85
CA ILE A 199 35.58 -22.86 -70.03
C ILE A 199 34.14 -22.56 -69.61
N ASN A 200 33.95 -22.08 -68.39
CA ASN A 200 32.66 -21.54 -67.91
C ASN A 200 32.71 -20.01 -67.97
N PRO A 201 31.69 -19.29 -68.49
CA PRO A 201 31.65 -17.82 -68.56
C PRO A 201 32.06 -17.09 -67.27
N ASN A 202 31.78 -17.66 -66.10
CA ASN A 202 32.11 -17.09 -64.79
C ASN A 202 33.27 -17.82 -64.09
N GLY A 203 33.97 -18.70 -64.80
CA GLY A 203 35.05 -19.52 -64.28
C GLY A 203 36.42 -18.86 -64.50
N VAL A 204 37.32 -19.05 -63.55
CA VAL A 204 38.68 -18.49 -63.59
C VAL A 204 39.46 -18.93 -64.83
N PHE A 205 39.26 -20.16 -65.31
CA PHE A 205 39.89 -20.64 -66.56
C PHE A 205 39.34 -19.98 -67.82
N HIS A 206 38.12 -19.44 -67.81
CA HIS A 206 37.60 -18.68 -68.96
C HIS A 206 38.33 -17.35 -69.07
N GLU A 207 38.51 -16.64 -67.96
CA GLU A 207 39.20 -15.37 -67.94
C GLU A 207 40.67 -15.50 -68.35
N PHE A 208 41.34 -16.58 -67.92
CA PHE A 208 42.74 -16.85 -68.23
C PHE A 208 42.95 -17.75 -69.45
N HIS A 209 41.91 -18.12 -70.19
CA HIS A 209 41.99 -19.11 -71.29
C HIS A 209 43.07 -18.73 -72.32
N ALA A 210 43.01 -17.51 -72.84
CA ALA A 210 43.93 -17.04 -73.87
C ALA A 210 45.39 -17.04 -73.39
N LEU A 211 45.62 -16.66 -72.13
CA LEU A 211 46.94 -16.60 -71.50
C LEU A 211 47.51 -17.99 -71.23
N LEU A 212 46.67 -18.93 -70.76
CA LEU A 212 47.07 -20.31 -70.51
C LEU A 212 47.39 -21.06 -71.81
N VAL A 213 46.62 -20.84 -72.88
CA VAL A 213 46.89 -21.44 -74.19
C VAL A 213 48.15 -20.85 -74.82
N ARG A 214 48.37 -19.53 -74.69
CA ARG A 214 49.53 -18.84 -75.24
C ARG A 214 50.83 -19.28 -74.55
N ASP A 215 50.86 -19.26 -73.21
CA ASP A 215 52.12 -19.31 -72.45
C ASP A 215 52.33 -20.60 -71.63
N VAL A 216 51.32 -21.47 -71.51
CA VAL A 216 51.36 -22.59 -70.54
C VAL A 216 51.12 -23.94 -71.19
N PHE A 217 50.13 -24.07 -72.09
CA PHE A 217 49.73 -25.34 -72.69
C PHE A 217 50.16 -25.48 -74.14
N ASP A 218 50.67 -26.67 -74.49
CA ASP A 218 50.75 -27.17 -75.85
C ASP A 218 49.49 -28.02 -76.08
N LEU A 219 48.46 -27.41 -76.70
CA LEU A 219 47.17 -28.06 -76.89
C LEU A 219 47.22 -29.20 -77.91
N GLU A 220 48.16 -29.18 -78.86
CA GLU A 220 48.32 -30.25 -79.86
C GLU A 220 48.83 -31.52 -79.20
N ARG A 221 49.86 -31.39 -78.36
CA ARG A 221 50.43 -32.51 -77.59
C ARG A 221 49.64 -32.81 -76.31
N GLN A 222 48.70 -31.94 -75.93
CA GLN A 222 47.97 -31.95 -74.66
C GLN A 222 48.90 -32.05 -73.44
N LEU A 223 49.98 -31.27 -73.49
CA LEU A 223 51.02 -31.20 -72.47
C LEU A 223 51.29 -29.73 -72.12
N PHE A 224 52.17 -29.49 -71.14
CA PHE A 224 52.69 -28.15 -70.88
C PHE A 224 53.74 -27.78 -71.91
N GLN A 225 53.79 -26.51 -72.32
CA GLN A 225 54.81 -26.02 -73.25
C GLN A 225 56.21 -26.18 -72.66
N THR A 226 57.18 -26.57 -73.50
CA THR A 226 58.56 -26.78 -73.05
C THR A 226 59.19 -25.48 -72.52
N ASP A 227 58.88 -24.34 -73.14
CA ASP A 227 59.37 -23.03 -72.72
C ASP A 227 58.85 -22.64 -71.34
N PHE A 228 57.56 -22.91 -71.07
CA PHE A 228 56.95 -22.74 -69.74
C PHE A 228 57.64 -23.61 -68.69
N LEU A 229 57.88 -24.89 -69.00
CA LEU A 229 58.49 -25.81 -68.05
C LEU A 229 59.95 -25.45 -67.73
N THR A 230 60.73 -25.14 -68.76
CA THR A 230 62.16 -24.83 -68.63
C THR A 230 62.44 -23.42 -68.11
N GLY A 231 61.45 -22.53 -68.17
CA GLY A 231 61.56 -21.16 -67.65
C GLY A 231 62.48 -20.30 -68.51
N THR A 232 62.21 -20.24 -69.81
CA THR A 232 63.03 -19.44 -70.74
C THR A 232 63.02 -17.95 -70.35
N PRO A 233 64.14 -17.22 -70.50
CA PRO A 233 64.27 -15.83 -70.05
C PRO A 233 63.31 -14.85 -70.75
N ASN A 234 62.66 -15.26 -71.83
CA ASN A 234 61.68 -14.46 -72.57
C ASN A 234 60.27 -14.50 -71.96
N LEU A 235 59.99 -15.36 -70.97
CA LEU A 235 58.68 -15.40 -70.31
C LEU A 235 58.48 -14.16 -69.42
N SER A 236 57.25 -13.65 -69.37
CA SER A 236 56.95 -12.49 -68.52
C SER A 236 57.20 -12.82 -67.04
N PRO A 237 57.57 -11.83 -66.20
CA PRO A 237 57.74 -12.04 -64.76
C PRO A 237 56.49 -12.62 -64.07
N CYS A 238 55.30 -12.30 -64.59
CA CYS A 238 54.04 -12.85 -64.08
C CYS A 238 53.85 -14.32 -64.45
N VAL A 239 54.28 -14.75 -65.64
CA VAL A 239 54.27 -16.17 -66.03
C VAL A 239 55.29 -16.96 -65.20
N HIS A 240 56.46 -16.40 -64.94
CA HIS A 240 57.43 -16.98 -63.99
C HIS A 240 56.83 -17.13 -62.59
N LYS A 241 56.10 -16.12 -62.10
CA LYS A 241 55.40 -16.20 -60.81
C LYS A 241 54.31 -17.27 -60.84
N PHE A 242 53.50 -17.33 -61.91
CA PHE A 242 52.48 -18.36 -62.08
C PHE A 242 53.08 -19.77 -62.08
N ARG A 243 54.16 -19.98 -62.82
CA ARG A 243 54.93 -21.24 -62.86
C ARG A 243 55.40 -21.65 -61.47
N PHE A 244 56.06 -20.74 -60.75
CA PHE A 244 56.54 -20.98 -59.40
C PHE A 244 55.39 -21.33 -58.43
N LEU A 245 54.25 -20.64 -58.52
CA LEU A 245 53.08 -20.88 -57.69
C LEU A 245 52.42 -22.23 -57.97
N LEU A 246 52.32 -22.60 -59.25
CA LEU A 246 51.81 -23.89 -59.69
C LEU A 246 52.70 -25.02 -59.16
N GLU A 247 54.02 -24.87 -59.31
CA GLU A 247 55.00 -25.82 -58.77
C GLU A 247 54.85 -25.97 -57.25
N ARG A 248 54.86 -24.85 -56.51
CA ARG A 248 54.73 -24.85 -55.05
C ARG A 248 53.45 -25.55 -54.60
N THR A 249 52.35 -25.29 -55.30
CA THR A 249 51.05 -25.89 -54.95
C THR A 249 51.04 -27.37 -55.26
N LEU A 250 51.57 -27.80 -56.41
CA LEU A 250 51.69 -29.22 -56.74
C LEU A 250 52.60 -29.99 -55.77
N ARG A 251 53.77 -29.44 -55.39
CA ARG A 251 54.64 -30.02 -54.35
C ARG A 251 53.85 -30.29 -53.06
N SER A 252 53.12 -29.27 -52.61
CA SER A 252 52.30 -29.34 -51.40
C SER A 252 51.17 -30.37 -51.52
N MET A 253 50.43 -30.38 -52.63
CA MET A 253 49.29 -31.30 -52.82
C MET A 253 49.73 -32.76 -52.99
N MET A 254 50.87 -33.00 -53.65
CA MET A 254 51.39 -34.34 -53.90
C MET A 254 52.23 -34.87 -52.73
N LYS A 255 52.59 -34.01 -51.75
CA LYS A 255 53.54 -34.32 -50.66
C LYS A 255 54.88 -34.84 -51.19
N LEU A 256 55.37 -34.25 -52.28
CA LEU A 256 56.64 -34.58 -52.90
C LEU A 256 57.58 -33.38 -52.76
N ASP A 257 58.49 -33.44 -51.79
CA ASP A 257 59.40 -32.32 -51.51
C ASP A 257 60.40 -32.08 -52.65
N GLU A 258 60.76 -33.13 -53.41
CA GLU A 258 61.70 -33.08 -54.53
C GLU A 258 61.06 -32.80 -55.91
N PHE A 259 59.74 -32.61 -56.01
CA PHE A 259 59.08 -32.44 -57.31
C PHE A 259 59.54 -31.17 -58.05
N SER A 260 60.09 -31.30 -59.26
CA SER A 260 60.39 -30.16 -60.13
C SER A 260 59.29 -29.98 -61.18
N ILE A 261 58.89 -28.72 -61.44
CA ILE A 261 57.92 -28.45 -62.52
C ILE A 261 58.45 -28.88 -63.90
N ILE A 262 59.76 -28.97 -64.11
CA ILE A 262 60.36 -29.39 -65.39
C ILE A 262 59.93 -30.83 -65.74
N GLU A 263 59.73 -31.68 -64.73
CA GLU A 263 59.35 -33.09 -64.89
C GLU A 263 57.83 -33.27 -65.06
N LEU A 264 57.04 -32.19 -65.00
CA LEU A 264 55.58 -32.25 -64.98
C LEU A 264 54.99 -33.03 -66.16
N ASN A 265 55.52 -32.84 -67.38
CA ASN A 265 55.08 -33.60 -68.54
C ASN A 265 55.41 -35.10 -68.43
N GLN A 266 56.58 -35.46 -67.90
CA GLN A 266 56.93 -36.87 -67.69
C GLN A 266 56.02 -37.52 -66.63
N ILE A 267 55.69 -36.78 -65.57
CA ILE A 267 54.78 -37.25 -64.51
C ILE A 267 53.34 -37.43 -65.04
N ILE A 268 52.92 -36.59 -65.99
CA ILE A 268 51.64 -36.75 -66.69
C ILE A 268 51.67 -37.98 -67.60
N LEU A 269 52.74 -38.17 -68.38
CA LEU A 269 52.89 -39.31 -69.31
C LEU A 269 53.00 -40.66 -68.58
N THR A 270 53.64 -40.69 -67.41
CA THR A 270 53.67 -41.89 -66.53
C THR A 270 52.34 -42.13 -65.81
N GLY A 271 51.35 -41.25 -65.98
CA GLY A 271 49.99 -41.40 -65.48
C GLY A 271 49.79 -41.08 -63.99
N ARG A 272 50.78 -40.50 -63.32
CA ARG A 272 50.67 -40.08 -61.92
C ARG A 272 49.77 -38.85 -61.78
N LEU A 273 49.99 -37.84 -62.61
CA LEU A 273 49.07 -36.72 -62.82
C LEU A 273 48.32 -36.88 -64.14
N LYS A 274 47.20 -36.17 -64.30
CA LYS A 274 46.47 -36.19 -65.57
C LYS A 274 46.03 -34.80 -65.97
N LEU A 275 46.56 -34.32 -67.10
CA LEU A 275 46.06 -33.14 -67.77
C LEU A 275 44.92 -33.55 -68.69
N MET A 276 43.73 -33.00 -68.47
CA MET A 276 42.54 -33.31 -69.26
C MET A 276 41.81 -32.03 -69.63
N PHE A 277 41.43 -31.90 -70.89
CA PHE A 277 40.67 -30.76 -71.38
C PHE A 277 39.26 -31.20 -71.77
N GLU A 278 38.27 -30.35 -71.54
CA GLU A 278 36.99 -30.49 -72.22
C GLU A 278 37.09 -30.08 -73.69
N PRO A 279 36.28 -30.67 -74.59
CA PRO A 279 36.31 -30.33 -76.03
C PRO A 279 36.17 -28.82 -76.29
N GLY A 280 35.32 -28.13 -75.51
CA GLY A 280 35.13 -26.68 -75.62
C GLY A 280 36.37 -25.86 -75.26
N PHE A 281 37.30 -26.40 -74.47
CA PHE A 281 38.57 -25.74 -74.16
C PHE A 281 39.56 -25.83 -75.33
N LEU A 282 39.55 -26.95 -76.06
CA LEU A 282 40.43 -27.23 -77.21
C LEU A 282 39.97 -26.50 -78.49
N CYS A 283 38.67 -26.40 -78.73
CA CYS A 283 38.11 -25.86 -79.97
C CYS A 283 37.88 -24.33 -79.98
N LYS A 284 38.11 -23.64 -78.86
CA LYS A 284 37.85 -22.19 -78.77
C LYS A 284 38.95 -21.41 -79.48
N GLN A 285 38.67 -20.96 -80.71
CA GLN A 285 39.57 -20.08 -81.46
C GLN A 285 39.81 -18.77 -80.70
N LEU A 286 41.07 -18.34 -80.64
CA LEU A 286 41.47 -17.05 -80.07
C LEU A 286 40.84 -15.92 -80.91
N ASN A 287 39.81 -15.29 -80.38
CA ASN A 287 39.09 -14.22 -81.06
C ASN A 287 39.97 -12.96 -81.09
N GLN A 288 40.57 -12.65 -82.24
CA GLN A 288 41.59 -11.59 -82.40
C GLN A 288 41.05 -10.15 -82.25
N GLN A 289 39.75 -9.94 -82.02
CA GLN A 289 39.13 -8.61 -81.96
C GLN A 289 39.00 -8.01 -80.54
N LYS A 290 39.29 -8.76 -79.46
CA LYS A 290 39.25 -8.25 -78.08
C LYS A 290 40.67 -8.12 -77.56
N ALA A 291 41.06 -6.91 -77.12
CA ALA A 291 42.38 -6.68 -76.52
C ALA A 291 42.60 -7.71 -75.40
N ILE A 292 43.55 -8.61 -75.62
CA ILE A 292 43.85 -9.70 -74.68
C ILE A 292 44.56 -9.05 -73.49
N ARG A 293 43.90 -9.02 -72.32
CA ARG A 293 44.52 -8.57 -71.07
C ARG A 293 45.76 -9.41 -70.80
N ASP A 294 46.90 -8.78 -70.54
CA ASP A 294 48.13 -9.51 -70.26
C ASP A 294 48.22 -9.89 -68.76
N TRP A 295 49.09 -10.83 -68.42
CA TRP A 295 49.26 -11.30 -67.04
C TRP A 295 49.54 -10.16 -66.03
N ALA A 296 50.15 -9.05 -66.46
CA ALA A 296 50.45 -7.90 -65.61
C ALA A 296 49.19 -7.17 -65.10
N GLU A 297 48.08 -7.23 -65.84
CA GLU A 297 46.83 -6.54 -65.48
C GLU A 297 46.08 -7.23 -64.34
N TYR A 298 46.38 -8.51 -64.09
CA TYR A 298 45.82 -9.31 -63.00
C TYR A 298 46.62 -9.24 -61.70
N ARG A 299 47.61 -8.35 -61.65
CA ARG A 299 48.47 -8.19 -60.49
C ARG A 299 47.84 -7.21 -59.49
N VAL A 300 47.55 -7.71 -58.31
CA VAL A 300 47.19 -6.88 -57.14
C VAL A 300 48.44 -6.14 -56.67
N LYS A 301 48.35 -4.81 -56.55
CA LYS A 301 49.50 -4.00 -56.11
C LYS A 301 49.51 -3.92 -54.59
N ARG A 302 50.71 -4.04 -54.01
CA ARG A 302 50.92 -3.86 -52.57
C ARG A 302 50.40 -2.50 -52.06
N SER A 303 50.54 -1.45 -52.87
CA SER A 303 50.03 -0.11 -52.55
C SER A 303 48.51 -0.05 -52.37
N GLU A 304 47.74 -0.86 -53.12
CA GLU A 304 46.27 -0.88 -53.03
C GLU A 304 45.81 -1.54 -51.73
N VAL A 305 46.51 -2.60 -51.29
CA VAL A 305 46.25 -3.25 -50.01
C VAL A 305 46.60 -2.34 -48.83
N ILE A 306 47.71 -1.60 -48.93
CA ILE A 306 48.10 -0.62 -47.92
C ILE A 306 47.06 0.50 -47.81
N GLU A 307 46.59 1.04 -48.94
CA GLU A 307 45.54 2.06 -49.00
C GLU A 307 44.23 1.55 -48.36
N PHE A 308 43.83 0.30 -48.65
CA PHE A 308 42.69 -0.31 -47.99
C PHE A 308 42.85 -0.36 -46.46
N PHE A 309 44.01 -0.77 -45.96
CA PHE A 309 44.29 -0.83 -44.52
C PHE A 309 44.36 0.55 -43.85
N GLN A 310 44.64 1.63 -44.59
CA GLN A 310 44.60 2.99 -44.05
C GLN A 310 43.18 3.42 -43.67
N HIS A 311 42.18 3.00 -44.45
CA HIS A 311 40.77 3.29 -44.19
C HIS A 311 40.10 2.27 -43.26
N LEU A 312 40.58 1.02 -43.23
CA LEU A 312 39.94 -0.05 -42.49
C LEU A 312 40.23 0.00 -40.98
N ILE A 313 39.16 0.00 -40.19
CA ILE A 313 39.16 -0.09 -38.73
C ILE A 313 38.37 -1.34 -38.31
N LEU A 314 38.93 -2.13 -37.40
CA LEU A 314 38.25 -3.22 -36.72
C LEU A 314 37.87 -2.76 -35.31
N ALA A 315 36.58 -2.55 -35.07
CA ALA A 315 36.04 -2.26 -33.74
C ALA A 315 35.65 -3.58 -33.07
N ALA A 316 36.52 -4.10 -32.21
CA ALA A 316 36.36 -5.40 -31.56
C ALA A 316 36.01 -5.26 -30.08
N ASP A 317 35.53 -6.36 -29.48
CA ASP A 317 35.04 -6.45 -28.11
C ASP A 317 33.96 -5.40 -27.79
N GLN A 318 33.15 -5.07 -28.79
CA GLN A 318 32.13 -4.04 -28.68
C GLN A 318 30.90 -4.54 -27.89
N PRO A 319 30.07 -3.64 -27.36
CA PRO A 319 28.84 -4.02 -26.67
C PRO A 319 27.92 -4.89 -27.52
N ASN A 320 27.35 -5.92 -26.90
CA ASN A 320 26.32 -6.75 -27.51
C ASN A 320 24.95 -6.08 -27.48
N PHE A 321 23.94 -6.76 -28.02
CA PHE A 321 22.62 -6.15 -28.18
C PHE A 321 21.99 -5.70 -26.84
N ILE A 322 22.24 -6.44 -25.74
CA ILE A 322 21.73 -6.13 -24.39
C ILE A 322 22.50 -4.95 -23.79
N GLU A 323 23.82 -5.00 -23.86
CA GLU A 323 24.71 -3.95 -23.33
C GLU A 323 24.47 -2.62 -24.06
N LEU A 324 24.31 -2.67 -25.39
CA LEU A 324 24.00 -1.52 -26.22
C LEU A 324 22.65 -0.90 -25.84
N GLU A 325 21.67 -1.71 -25.44
CA GLU A 325 20.40 -1.22 -24.89
C GLU A 325 20.65 -0.41 -23.62
N ALA A 326 21.36 -0.98 -22.66
CA ALA A 326 21.64 -0.33 -21.39
C ALA A 326 22.40 1.00 -21.57
N ILE A 327 23.37 1.03 -22.50
CA ILE A 327 24.13 2.24 -22.82
C ILE A 327 23.23 3.28 -23.46
N THR A 328 22.42 2.89 -24.45
CA THR A 328 21.47 3.80 -25.10
C THR A 328 20.46 4.37 -24.09
N LYS A 329 20.00 3.56 -23.13
CA LYS A 329 19.12 4.01 -22.01
C LYS A 329 19.76 5.16 -21.25
N VAL A 330 21.01 4.99 -20.84
CA VAL A 330 21.72 5.97 -20.01
C VAL A 330 22.11 7.20 -20.82
N GLU A 331 22.73 7.04 -21.99
CA GLU A 331 23.29 8.16 -22.75
C GLU A 331 22.22 9.01 -23.45
N VAL A 332 21.19 8.38 -24.01
CA VAL A 332 20.16 9.09 -24.78
C VAL A 332 19.07 9.64 -23.86
N PHE A 333 18.69 8.88 -22.81
CA PHE A 333 17.51 9.18 -22.00
C PHE A 333 17.82 9.61 -20.55
N GLY A 334 19.03 9.34 -20.05
CA GLY A 334 19.45 9.58 -18.66
C GLY A 334 18.85 8.55 -17.67
N LEU A 335 19.14 8.68 -16.37
CA LEU A 335 18.53 7.87 -15.32
C LEU A 335 17.14 8.40 -14.93
N LYS A 336 16.17 8.34 -15.85
CA LYS A 336 14.78 8.73 -15.57
C LYS A 336 13.96 7.49 -15.16
N GLU A 337 12.92 7.69 -14.35
CA GLU A 337 12.05 6.60 -13.88
C GLU A 337 11.34 5.80 -15.00
N TYR A 338 11.32 6.32 -16.24
CA TYR A 338 10.54 5.77 -17.37
C TYR A 338 11.35 5.60 -18.66
N VAL A 339 12.64 5.33 -18.52
CA VAL A 339 13.56 5.24 -19.66
C VAL A 339 13.16 4.18 -20.68
N ASP A 340 12.59 3.06 -20.23
CA ASP A 340 12.17 1.96 -21.12
C ASP A 340 11.04 2.35 -22.08
N GLU A 341 10.04 3.10 -21.60
CA GLU A 341 8.92 3.56 -22.43
C GLU A 341 9.37 4.68 -23.36
N CYS A 342 10.26 5.56 -22.90
CA CYS A 342 10.89 6.59 -23.74
C CYS A 342 11.68 5.98 -24.90
N MET A 343 12.50 4.99 -24.57
CA MET A 343 13.30 4.26 -25.52
C MET A 343 12.43 3.57 -26.57
N ARG A 344 11.34 2.90 -26.18
CA ARG A 344 10.43 2.24 -27.14
C ARG A 344 9.81 3.21 -28.13
N VAL A 345 9.35 4.38 -27.67
CA VAL A 345 8.70 5.37 -28.55
C VAL A 345 9.72 6.01 -29.50
N VAL A 346 10.92 6.33 -29.03
CA VAL A 346 11.98 6.84 -29.90
C VAL A 346 12.43 5.78 -30.91
N PHE A 347 12.64 4.53 -30.49
CA PHE A 347 12.98 3.45 -31.42
C PHE A 347 11.91 3.24 -32.47
N ASP A 348 10.63 3.25 -32.11
CA ASP A 348 9.52 3.16 -33.07
C ASP A 348 9.51 4.33 -34.05
N GLN A 349 9.84 5.55 -33.61
CA GLN A 349 9.95 6.70 -34.52
C GLN A 349 11.17 6.62 -35.45
N VAL A 350 12.34 6.19 -34.95
CA VAL A 350 13.54 5.97 -35.78
C VAL A 350 13.31 4.82 -36.76
N ASP A 351 12.68 3.73 -36.33
CA ASP A 351 12.33 2.57 -37.14
C ASP A 351 11.32 2.93 -38.25
N ARG A 352 10.28 3.70 -37.92
CA ARG A 352 9.39 4.29 -38.94
C ARG A 352 10.14 5.22 -39.87
N TRP A 353 11.05 6.05 -39.37
CA TRP A 353 11.85 6.90 -40.25
C TRP A 353 12.68 6.05 -41.24
N ILE A 354 13.35 4.99 -40.78
CA ILE A 354 14.12 4.06 -41.63
C ILE A 354 13.23 3.39 -42.68
N ARG A 355 11.97 3.08 -42.35
CA ARG A 355 11.00 2.46 -43.27
C ARG A 355 10.36 3.44 -44.25
N ASP A 356 9.89 4.57 -43.74
CA ASP A 356 8.96 5.48 -44.43
C ASP A 356 9.70 6.62 -45.16
N SER A 357 10.92 6.97 -44.73
CA SER A 357 11.73 8.04 -45.35
C SER A 357 12.67 7.47 -46.42
N GLU A 358 12.08 6.83 -47.43
CA GLU A 358 12.80 6.08 -48.45
C GLU A 358 13.91 6.92 -49.10
N GLY A 359 15.16 6.49 -48.89
CA GLY A 359 16.34 7.05 -49.54
C GLY A 359 16.74 8.46 -49.07
N VAL A 360 16.48 8.85 -47.81
CA VAL A 360 16.86 10.18 -47.28
C VAL A 360 17.81 10.02 -46.09
N TYR A 361 18.80 10.91 -45.94
CA TYR A 361 19.64 10.97 -44.73
C TYR A 361 18.94 11.69 -43.56
N LEU A 362 19.11 11.22 -42.33
CA LEU A 362 18.64 11.90 -41.11
C LEU A 362 19.72 12.85 -40.58
N ASN A 363 19.28 14.03 -40.11
CA ASN A 363 20.14 15.08 -39.58
C ASN A 363 19.72 15.53 -38.16
N ALA A 364 20.41 16.54 -37.62
CA ALA A 364 20.16 17.07 -36.29
C ALA A 364 18.73 17.60 -36.04
N ASP A 365 18.08 18.21 -37.03
CA ASP A 365 16.73 18.76 -36.88
C ASP A 365 15.67 17.64 -36.85
N ASP A 366 15.85 16.61 -37.68
CA ASP A 366 15.00 15.42 -37.66
C ASP A 366 15.10 14.70 -36.30
N TRP A 367 16.31 14.60 -35.73
CA TRP A 367 16.53 14.04 -34.39
C TRP A 367 15.82 14.84 -33.29
N ARG A 368 15.90 16.18 -33.34
CA ARG A 368 15.21 17.05 -32.38
C ARG A 368 13.70 16.82 -32.44
N ARG A 369 13.14 16.72 -33.64
CA ARG A 369 11.71 16.46 -33.87
C ARG A 369 11.29 15.09 -33.32
N ILE A 370 12.05 14.03 -33.59
CA ILE A 370 11.79 12.69 -33.05
C ILE A 370 11.77 12.71 -31.52
N CYS A 371 12.73 13.40 -30.89
CA CYS A 371 12.79 13.53 -29.45
C CYS A 371 11.61 14.32 -28.84
N GLU A 372 11.16 15.39 -29.51
CA GLU A 372 10.03 16.22 -29.08
C GLU A 372 8.69 15.48 -29.22
N GLU A 373 8.45 14.85 -30.38
CA GLU A 373 7.23 14.08 -30.65
C GLU A 373 7.12 12.85 -29.74
N SER A 374 8.25 12.16 -29.49
CA SER A 374 8.30 11.02 -28.57
C SER A 374 7.96 11.45 -27.14
N ARG A 375 8.54 12.56 -26.64
CA ARG A 375 8.18 13.13 -25.34
C ARG A 375 6.71 13.52 -25.26
N ALA A 376 6.16 14.13 -26.31
CA ALA A 376 4.75 14.50 -26.37
C ALA A 376 3.82 13.28 -26.33
N ARG A 377 4.15 12.19 -27.04
CA ARG A 377 3.39 10.94 -27.06
C ARG A 377 3.38 10.22 -25.72
N ILE A 378 4.53 10.12 -25.06
CA ILE A 378 4.65 9.45 -23.74
C ILE A 378 3.86 10.22 -22.70
N THR A 379 3.99 11.56 -22.72
CA THR A 379 3.22 12.44 -21.84
C THR A 379 1.73 12.27 -22.12
N GLY A 380 1.27 12.41 -23.36
CA GLY A 380 -0.15 12.24 -23.72
C GLY A 380 -0.74 10.86 -23.37
N LYS A 381 0.00 9.77 -23.58
CA LYS A 381 -0.43 8.40 -23.25
C LYS A 381 -0.52 8.16 -21.74
N LYS A 382 0.42 8.71 -20.96
CA LYS A 382 0.40 8.71 -19.49
C LYS A 382 -0.85 9.40 -18.94
N TRP A 383 -1.32 10.45 -19.60
CA TRP A 383 -2.46 11.24 -19.10
C TRP A 383 -3.82 10.71 -19.52
N LEU A 384 -3.96 10.10 -20.70
CA LEU A 384 -5.19 9.36 -21.05
C LEU A 384 -5.43 8.23 -20.04
N LEU A 385 -4.36 7.53 -19.65
CA LEU A 385 -4.39 6.49 -18.63
C LEU A 385 -4.66 7.06 -17.23
N LYS A 386 -4.09 8.22 -16.85
CA LYS A 386 -4.38 8.88 -15.57
C LYS A 386 -5.78 9.51 -15.50
N SER A 387 -6.38 9.95 -16.61
CA SER A 387 -7.78 10.41 -16.63
C SER A 387 -8.75 9.22 -16.52
N GLU A 388 -8.46 8.10 -17.19
CA GLU A 388 -9.19 6.84 -16.96
C GLU A 388 -8.99 6.34 -15.53
N GLU A 389 -7.79 6.48 -14.97
CA GLU A 389 -7.50 6.15 -13.58
C GLU A 389 -8.25 7.08 -12.63
N TYR A 390 -8.30 8.40 -12.87
CA TYR A 390 -9.13 9.33 -12.11
C TYR A 390 -10.60 8.92 -12.13
N LEU A 391 -11.13 8.52 -13.29
CA LEU A 391 -12.49 7.98 -13.39
C LEU A 391 -12.67 6.64 -12.63
N LYS A 392 -11.65 5.78 -12.60
CA LYS A 392 -11.68 4.52 -11.83
C LYS A 392 -11.54 4.71 -10.32
N THR A 393 -10.92 5.81 -9.90
CA THR A 393 -10.50 6.05 -8.51
C THR A 393 -11.30 7.14 -7.81
N ASN A 394 -11.99 8.00 -8.55
CA ASN A 394 -12.94 8.93 -7.98
C ASN A 394 -14.08 8.10 -7.36
N PRO A 395 -14.28 8.15 -6.04
CA PRO A 395 -15.28 7.34 -5.36
C PRO A 395 -16.73 7.71 -5.74
N ALA A 396 -16.95 8.91 -6.31
CA ALA A 396 -18.24 9.32 -6.85
C ALA A 396 -18.45 8.82 -8.31
N ALA A 397 -17.45 8.21 -8.95
CA ALA A 397 -17.60 7.62 -10.26
C ALA A 397 -18.49 6.37 -10.20
N GLY A 398 -19.56 6.36 -11.01
CA GLY A 398 -20.58 5.30 -11.02
C GLY A 398 -21.91 5.70 -10.36
N TYR A 399 -21.95 6.84 -9.67
CA TYR A 399 -23.22 7.43 -9.23
C TYR A 399 -23.83 8.29 -10.34
N ILE A 400 -25.11 8.05 -10.63
CA ILE A 400 -25.87 8.73 -11.68
C ILE A 400 -26.68 9.85 -11.03
N PHE A 401 -26.63 11.04 -11.63
CA PHE A 401 -27.48 12.17 -11.27
C PHE A 401 -28.53 12.35 -12.37
N ASP A 402 -29.82 12.31 -12.00
CA ASP A 402 -30.94 12.54 -12.92
C ASP A 402 -31.11 14.04 -13.16
N ASN A 403 -30.97 14.85 -12.10
CA ASN A 403 -31.02 16.31 -12.17
C ASN A 403 -29.61 16.89 -12.05
N ASN A 404 -28.92 16.98 -13.19
CA ASN A 404 -27.59 17.58 -13.26
C ASN A 404 -27.67 19.09 -13.54
N SER A 405 -27.66 19.89 -12.47
CA SER A 405 -27.72 21.36 -12.53
C SER A 405 -26.55 22.01 -13.29
N LEU A 406 -25.47 21.28 -13.61
CA LEU A 406 -24.32 21.80 -14.33
C LEU A 406 -24.53 21.85 -15.86
N VAL A 407 -25.52 21.12 -16.39
CA VAL A 407 -25.72 21.01 -17.84
C VAL A 407 -26.01 22.37 -18.49
N LEU A 408 -26.94 23.15 -17.95
CA LEU A 408 -27.32 24.45 -18.49
C LEU A 408 -26.19 25.50 -18.39
N PRO A 409 -25.50 25.67 -17.23
CA PRO A 409 -24.32 26.53 -17.13
C PRO A 409 -23.20 26.15 -18.10
N LEU A 410 -22.94 24.85 -18.28
CA LEU A 410 -21.91 24.38 -19.20
C LEU A 410 -22.29 24.64 -20.67
N GLN A 411 -23.55 24.48 -21.05
CA GLN A 411 -24.03 24.86 -22.38
C GLN A 411 -23.82 26.35 -22.65
N GLN A 412 -24.18 27.21 -21.69
CA GLN A 412 -23.97 28.66 -21.79
C GLN A 412 -22.48 29.01 -21.87
N PHE A 413 -21.64 28.33 -21.08
CA PHE A 413 -20.19 28.49 -21.13
C PHE A 413 -19.63 28.11 -22.50
N PHE A 414 -20.02 26.98 -23.08
CA PHE A 414 -19.52 26.53 -24.37
C PHE A 414 -19.99 27.41 -25.54
N GLN A 415 -21.21 27.94 -25.47
CA GLN A 415 -21.75 28.86 -26.47
C GLN A 415 -21.14 30.27 -26.38
N SER A 416 -20.52 30.63 -25.25
CA SER A 416 -20.00 31.98 -25.06
C SER A 416 -18.62 32.17 -25.72
N PRO A 417 -18.44 33.16 -26.63
CA PRO A 417 -17.14 33.46 -27.21
C PRO A 417 -16.21 34.26 -26.28
N ASN A 418 -16.74 34.83 -25.19
CA ASN A 418 -16.03 35.77 -24.32
C ASN A 418 -15.46 35.14 -23.04
N HIS A 419 -15.71 33.83 -22.85
CA HIS A 419 -15.39 33.10 -21.63
C HIS A 419 -14.61 31.84 -21.98
N ASP A 420 -13.32 31.82 -21.63
CA ASP A 420 -12.44 30.67 -21.80
C ASP A 420 -12.25 29.89 -20.49
N ILE A 421 -12.67 30.47 -19.36
CA ILE A 421 -12.48 29.91 -18.03
C ILE A 421 -13.79 29.94 -17.24
N MET A 422 -14.17 28.78 -16.70
CA MET A 422 -15.26 28.64 -15.73
C MET A 422 -14.74 28.10 -14.41
N LEU A 423 -15.26 28.61 -13.30
CA LEU A 423 -15.00 28.08 -11.97
C LEU A 423 -16.25 27.39 -11.42
N LEU A 424 -16.09 26.14 -11.03
CA LEU A 424 -17.05 25.38 -10.26
C LEU A 424 -16.60 25.33 -8.79
N VAL A 425 -17.39 25.92 -7.93
CA VAL A 425 -17.17 25.90 -6.49
C VAL A 425 -17.95 24.75 -5.89
N ALA A 426 -17.23 23.75 -5.39
CA ALA A 426 -17.79 22.61 -4.67
C ALA A 426 -17.74 22.87 -3.16
N ALA A 427 -18.80 22.54 -2.41
CA ALA A 427 -18.73 22.57 -0.96
C ALA A 427 -18.17 21.24 -0.44
N TYR A 428 -17.04 21.32 0.29
CA TYR A 428 -16.38 20.21 0.98
C TYR A 428 -16.01 19.00 0.09
N LYS A 429 -14.73 18.95 -0.35
CA LYS A 429 -14.11 17.97 -1.28
C LYS A 429 -14.75 17.95 -2.69
N ALA A 430 -13.92 18.14 -3.70
CA ALA A 430 -14.37 18.38 -5.09
C ALA A 430 -14.81 17.12 -5.86
N GLU A 431 -14.81 15.93 -5.24
CA GLU A 431 -15.01 14.65 -5.95
C GLU A 431 -16.40 14.51 -6.57
N VAL A 432 -17.46 14.93 -5.86
CA VAL A 432 -18.85 14.82 -6.33
C VAL A 432 -19.14 15.80 -7.46
N SER A 433 -18.70 17.05 -7.31
CA SER A 433 -18.83 18.08 -8.35
C SER A 433 -18.03 17.72 -9.60
N ALA A 434 -16.88 17.05 -9.45
CA ALA A 434 -16.11 16.52 -10.58
C ALA A 434 -16.87 15.41 -11.32
N ALA A 435 -17.46 14.45 -10.60
CA ALA A 435 -18.26 13.40 -11.22
C ALA A 435 -19.49 13.96 -11.96
N ARG A 436 -20.20 14.92 -11.36
CA ARG A 436 -21.32 15.62 -12.02
C ARG A 436 -20.88 16.40 -13.25
N ALA A 437 -19.74 17.09 -13.20
CA ALA A 437 -19.21 17.82 -14.34
C ALA A 437 -18.89 16.88 -15.50
N VAL A 438 -18.20 15.76 -15.23
CA VAL A 438 -17.91 14.71 -16.22
C VAL A 438 -19.20 14.16 -16.85
N GLN A 439 -20.19 13.81 -16.03
CA GLN A 439 -21.47 13.31 -16.54
C GLN A 439 -22.18 14.35 -17.42
N ALA A 440 -22.16 15.62 -17.03
CA ALA A 440 -22.72 16.70 -17.85
C ALA A 440 -21.96 16.83 -19.19
N PHE A 441 -20.62 16.67 -19.20
CA PHE A 441 -19.87 16.64 -20.45
C PHE A 441 -20.27 15.47 -21.34
N GLU A 442 -20.40 14.26 -20.80
CA GLU A 442 -20.85 13.09 -21.58
C GLU A 442 -22.26 13.28 -22.16
N MET A 443 -23.15 13.98 -21.46
CA MET A 443 -24.47 14.34 -22.02
C MET A 443 -24.35 15.37 -23.16
N LEU A 444 -23.55 16.42 -22.96
CA LEU A 444 -23.36 17.52 -23.91
C LEU A 444 -22.50 17.17 -25.12
N ARG A 445 -21.74 16.08 -25.00
CA ARG A 445 -20.92 15.45 -26.03
C ARG A 445 -21.62 15.23 -27.37
N THR A 446 -22.92 14.96 -27.33
CA THR A 446 -23.75 14.77 -28.53
C THR A 446 -24.06 16.09 -29.26
N GLN A 447 -23.96 17.22 -28.55
CA GLN A 447 -24.29 18.56 -29.02
C GLN A 447 -23.05 19.39 -29.39
N PHE A 448 -21.86 19.03 -28.86
CA PHE A 448 -20.60 19.74 -29.11
C PHE A 448 -19.51 18.76 -29.59
N VAL A 449 -18.76 19.15 -30.64
CA VAL A 449 -17.58 18.38 -31.13
C VAL A 449 -16.37 18.72 -30.25
N LEU A 450 -16.32 18.12 -29.06
CA LEU A 450 -15.35 18.47 -28.03
C LEU A 450 -14.85 17.20 -27.34
N PHE A 451 -13.61 16.77 -27.62
CA PHE A 451 -13.04 15.59 -26.97
C PHE A 451 -11.56 15.72 -26.65
N ASP A 452 -11.32 15.91 -25.35
CA ASP A 452 -10.57 15.01 -24.46
C ASP A 452 -10.67 15.67 -23.06
N ALA A 453 -11.47 15.13 -22.15
CA ALA A 453 -11.62 15.67 -20.80
C ALA A 453 -10.50 15.13 -19.91
N PHE A 454 -9.52 15.98 -19.61
CA PHE A 454 -8.42 15.61 -18.72
C PHE A 454 -8.76 16.06 -17.30
N GLY A 455 -8.84 15.09 -16.37
CA GLY A 455 -8.98 15.33 -14.93
C GLY A 455 -7.62 15.35 -14.25
N PHE A 456 -7.34 16.40 -13.46
CA PHE A 456 -6.12 16.53 -12.66
C PHE A 456 -6.52 16.56 -11.18
N ARG A 457 -5.77 15.90 -10.29
CA ARG A 457 -6.08 15.85 -8.83
C ARG A 457 -5.45 16.99 -8.04
N ASP A 458 -4.27 17.44 -8.45
CA ASP A 458 -3.53 18.52 -7.81
C ASP A 458 -2.69 19.34 -8.82
N ILE A 459 -2.08 20.40 -8.31
CA ILE A 459 -1.29 21.33 -9.11
C ILE A 459 0.07 20.73 -9.53
N GLY A 460 0.65 19.82 -8.74
CA GLY A 460 1.89 19.14 -9.11
C GLY A 460 1.72 18.27 -10.35
N ASP A 461 0.60 17.54 -10.41
CA ASP A 461 0.18 16.79 -11.60
C ASP A 461 -0.01 17.73 -12.80
N LEU A 462 -0.68 18.87 -12.61
CA LEU A 462 -0.92 19.85 -13.66
C LEU A 462 0.37 20.56 -14.16
N GLU A 463 1.30 20.91 -13.27
CA GLU A 463 2.55 21.60 -13.64
C GLU A 463 3.44 20.73 -14.53
N SER A 464 3.47 19.42 -14.29
CA SER A 464 4.18 18.47 -15.13
C SER A 464 3.63 18.39 -16.58
N CYS A 465 2.44 18.94 -16.82
CA CYS A 465 1.70 18.86 -18.09
C CYS A 465 1.73 20.14 -18.94
N ILE A 466 2.23 21.27 -18.42
CA ILE A 466 2.20 22.58 -19.12
C ILE A 466 2.66 22.50 -20.59
N PRO A 467 3.76 21.80 -20.94
CA PRO A 467 4.19 21.69 -22.33
C PRO A 467 3.18 20.97 -23.22
N PHE A 468 2.53 19.91 -22.72
CA PHE A 468 1.51 19.17 -23.45
C PHE A 468 0.26 20.02 -23.69
N VAL A 469 -0.21 20.73 -22.65
CA VAL A 469 -1.41 21.57 -22.74
C VAL A 469 -1.24 22.70 -23.78
N ARG A 470 -0.02 23.23 -23.95
CA ARG A 470 0.30 24.23 -24.98
C ARG A 470 0.13 23.74 -26.43
N HIS A 471 0.22 22.43 -26.65
CA HIS A 471 0.09 21.82 -27.98
C HIS A 471 -1.33 21.29 -28.26
N LEU A 472 -2.28 21.43 -27.31
CA LEU A 472 -3.67 21.04 -27.52
C LEU A 472 -4.37 21.98 -28.51
N SER A 473 -5.19 21.42 -29.39
CA SER A 473 -6.02 22.19 -30.34
C SER A 473 -7.10 22.99 -29.61
N SER A 474 -7.61 24.04 -30.25
CA SER A 474 -8.56 25.00 -29.65
C SER A 474 -9.94 24.43 -29.30
N ASN A 475 -10.23 23.22 -29.78
CA ASN A 475 -11.54 22.58 -29.61
C ASN A 475 -11.51 21.54 -28.49
N ARG A 476 -10.79 21.79 -27.38
CA ARG A 476 -10.69 20.87 -26.23
C ARG A 476 -11.08 21.56 -24.93
N VAL A 477 -11.66 20.80 -24.00
CA VAL A 477 -12.08 21.27 -22.67
C VAL A 477 -11.26 20.58 -21.60
N ILE A 478 -10.65 21.37 -20.73
CA ILE A 478 -9.74 20.90 -19.69
C ILE A 478 -10.45 21.02 -18.33
N VAL A 479 -10.50 19.94 -17.53
CA VAL A 479 -11.18 19.91 -16.22
C VAL A 479 -10.16 19.71 -15.11
N ILE A 480 -9.90 20.76 -14.33
CA ILE A 480 -8.87 20.74 -13.29
C ILE A 480 -9.55 20.62 -11.93
N VAL A 481 -9.33 19.51 -11.21
CA VAL A 481 -9.82 19.31 -9.83
C VAL A 481 -8.69 19.69 -8.88
N LEU A 482 -8.97 20.59 -7.94
CA LEU A 482 -7.99 21.02 -6.95
C LEU A 482 -8.33 20.44 -5.58
N GLY A 483 -7.57 19.41 -5.18
CA GLY A 483 -7.59 18.83 -3.83
C GLY A 483 -7.06 19.78 -2.74
N GLU A 484 -7.30 19.41 -1.47
CA GLU A 484 -7.24 20.22 -0.24
C GLU A 484 -6.27 21.43 -0.18
N LYS A 485 -6.81 22.54 0.33
CA LYS A 485 -6.11 23.78 0.75
C LYS A 485 -4.98 24.23 -0.19
N CYS A 486 -5.28 24.43 -1.47
CA CYS A 486 -4.38 25.18 -2.34
C CYS A 486 -4.17 26.59 -1.77
N CYS A 487 -2.96 26.85 -1.25
CA CYS A 487 -2.59 28.18 -0.78
C CYS A 487 -2.54 29.16 -1.96
N GLN A 488 -2.88 30.43 -1.70
CA GLN A 488 -3.01 31.47 -2.72
C GLN A 488 -1.77 31.62 -3.63
N SER A 489 -0.57 31.27 -3.13
CA SER A 489 0.69 31.31 -3.87
C SER A 489 0.75 30.29 -5.01
N VAL A 490 0.24 29.08 -4.81
CA VAL A 490 0.27 28.01 -5.81
C VAL A 490 -0.73 28.30 -6.94
N THR A 491 -1.92 28.80 -6.59
CA THR A 491 -2.96 29.20 -7.57
C THR A 491 -2.53 30.42 -8.40
N LYS A 492 -1.82 31.40 -7.81
CA LYS A 492 -1.22 32.54 -8.55
C LYS A 492 -0.17 32.08 -9.56
N ASN A 493 0.63 31.06 -9.21
CA ASN A 493 1.67 30.51 -10.08
C ASN A 493 1.06 29.78 -11.30
N VAL A 494 -0.04 29.05 -11.09
CA VAL A 494 -0.85 28.46 -12.17
C VAL A 494 -1.41 29.57 -13.08
N ARG A 495 -2.01 30.64 -12.54
CA ARG A 495 -2.52 31.74 -13.39
C ARG A 495 -1.44 32.37 -14.27
N TYR A 496 -0.25 32.63 -13.74
CA TYR A 496 0.86 33.25 -14.50
C TYR A 496 1.39 32.32 -15.60
N LYS A 497 1.61 31.04 -15.28
CA LYS A 497 2.17 30.07 -16.23
C LYS A 497 1.18 29.66 -17.35
N PHE A 498 -0.13 29.73 -17.08
CA PHE A 498 -1.18 29.24 -17.97
C PHE A 498 -1.90 30.34 -18.78
N ARG A 499 -1.73 31.64 -18.46
CA ARG A 499 -2.19 32.76 -19.30
C ARG A 499 -1.64 32.72 -20.74
N GLY A 500 -0.57 31.96 -21.00
CA GLY A 500 -0.01 31.73 -22.35
C GLY A 500 -0.66 30.58 -23.14
N ILE A 501 -1.68 29.91 -22.61
CA ILE A 501 -2.36 28.76 -23.22
C ILE A 501 -3.73 29.25 -23.75
N THR A 502 -3.71 30.20 -24.68
CA THR A 502 -4.89 31.01 -25.05
C THR A 502 -5.82 30.37 -26.09
N LYS A 503 -5.93 29.03 -26.15
CA LYS A 503 -6.72 28.36 -27.20
C LYS A 503 -7.80 27.40 -26.72
N ALA A 504 -7.79 26.92 -25.48
CA ALA A 504 -8.71 25.89 -24.99
C ALA A 504 -9.64 26.40 -23.87
N LYS A 505 -10.87 25.89 -23.82
CA LYS A 505 -11.82 26.15 -22.73
C LYS A 505 -11.40 25.38 -21.47
N THR A 506 -11.39 26.01 -20.31
CA THR A 506 -10.89 25.41 -19.05
C THR A 506 -11.92 25.55 -17.93
N ILE A 507 -12.08 24.49 -17.13
CA ILE A 507 -13.02 24.41 -16.01
C ILE A 507 -12.25 24.01 -14.77
N TYR A 508 -12.29 24.85 -13.74
CA TYR A 508 -11.65 24.60 -12.44
C TYR A 508 -12.69 24.14 -11.43
N ILE A 509 -12.40 23.09 -10.66
CA ILE A 509 -13.25 22.60 -9.57
C ILE A 509 -12.49 22.74 -8.26
N ILE A 510 -13.00 23.56 -7.34
CA ILE A 510 -12.29 23.91 -6.10
C ILE A 510 -13.17 23.73 -4.86
N ASN A 511 -12.55 23.47 -3.71
CA ASN A 511 -13.16 23.56 -2.39
C ASN A 511 -12.90 24.97 -1.81
N ALA A 512 -13.93 25.77 -1.57
CA ALA A 512 -13.78 27.20 -1.29
C ALA A 512 -13.13 27.52 0.06
N VAL A 513 -11.95 28.15 0.05
CA VAL A 513 -11.52 29.15 1.05
C VAL A 513 -10.56 30.17 0.39
N GLY A 514 -11.03 31.37 0.06
CA GLY A 514 -10.18 32.53 -0.31
C GLY A 514 -10.61 33.25 -1.59
N GLU A 515 -11.08 34.49 -1.45
CA GLU A 515 -11.72 35.29 -2.51
C GLU A 515 -10.74 36.04 -3.44
N SER A 516 -9.49 36.25 -3.02
CA SER A 516 -8.60 37.27 -3.61
C SER A 516 -7.96 36.94 -4.97
N TRP A 517 -8.34 35.84 -5.63
CA TRP A 517 -7.83 35.50 -6.98
C TRP A 517 -8.94 35.38 -8.04
N LEU A 518 -10.21 35.57 -7.63
CA LEU A 518 -11.40 35.49 -8.48
C LEU A 518 -11.55 36.66 -9.47
N GLU A 519 -10.70 37.69 -9.39
CA GLU A 519 -10.80 38.93 -10.18
C GLU A 519 -10.78 38.74 -11.72
N ASP A 520 -10.25 37.61 -12.23
CA ASP A 520 -10.22 37.27 -13.66
C ASP A 520 -11.22 36.18 -14.06
N ILE A 521 -11.87 35.52 -13.10
CA ILE A 521 -12.83 34.45 -13.38
C ILE A 521 -14.16 35.09 -13.73
N ARG A 522 -14.50 35.00 -15.02
CA ARG A 522 -15.68 35.66 -15.58
C ARG A 522 -16.97 34.88 -15.36
N LEU A 523 -16.89 33.57 -15.14
CA LEU A 523 -18.05 32.71 -14.88
C LEU A 523 -17.80 31.83 -13.65
N VAL A 524 -18.52 32.07 -12.57
CA VAL A 524 -18.48 31.30 -11.32
C VAL A 524 -19.82 30.59 -11.14
N TRP A 525 -19.77 29.28 -10.92
CA TRP A 525 -20.93 28.48 -10.56
C TRP A 525 -20.71 27.81 -9.22
N TYR A 526 -21.73 27.83 -8.38
CA TYR A 526 -21.73 27.13 -7.09
C TYR A 526 -22.51 25.84 -7.27
N ASP A 527 -21.80 24.70 -7.14
CA ASP A 527 -22.49 23.42 -7.14
C ASP A 527 -23.24 23.28 -5.81
N ARG A 528 -24.55 23.07 -5.90
CA ARG A 528 -25.43 22.77 -4.77
C ARG A 528 -26.14 21.48 -5.09
N PHE A 529 -25.45 20.36 -4.89
CA PHE A 529 -26.06 19.06 -5.05
C PHE A 529 -26.78 18.64 -3.78
N GLU A 530 -27.98 18.09 -3.97
CA GLU A 530 -28.75 17.44 -2.94
C GLU A 530 -28.82 15.94 -3.22
N LEU A 531 -29.11 15.12 -2.20
CA LEU A 531 -29.28 13.67 -2.39
C LEU A 531 -30.37 13.35 -3.43
N ASN A 532 -31.40 14.18 -3.52
CA ASN A 532 -32.50 14.06 -4.49
C ASN A 532 -32.07 14.19 -5.95
N ASP A 533 -30.93 14.83 -6.23
CA ASP A 533 -30.42 14.93 -7.59
C ASP A 533 -29.89 13.60 -8.13
N MET A 534 -29.54 12.67 -7.23
CA MET A 534 -29.05 11.34 -7.59
C MET A 534 -30.21 10.45 -8.03
N ALA A 535 -29.96 9.58 -9.02
CA ALA A 535 -30.92 8.60 -9.47
C ALA A 535 -31.33 7.63 -8.33
N PRO A 536 -32.56 7.07 -8.34
CA PRO A 536 -33.04 6.17 -7.29
C PRO A 536 -32.15 4.95 -7.03
N HIS A 537 -31.43 4.46 -8.04
CA HIS A 537 -30.47 3.37 -7.86
C HIS A 537 -29.20 3.84 -7.14
N SER A 538 -28.68 5.01 -7.50
CA SER A 538 -27.49 5.61 -6.89
C SER A 538 -27.71 6.05 -5.44
N ARG A 539 -28.92 6.52 -5.10
CA ARG A 539 -29.30 6.75 -3.69
C ARG A 539 -29.28 5.45 -2.89
N ARG A 540 -29.89 4.37 -3.42
CA ARG A 540 -29.85 3.05 -2.77
C ARG A 540 -28.41 2.55 -2.56
N MET A 541 -27.54 2.71 -3.56
CA MET A 541 -26.12 2.38 -3.41
C MET A 541 -25.43 3.20 -2.30
N LEU A 542 -25.69 4.51 -2.21
CA LEU A 542 -25.16 5.35 -1.13
C LEU A 542 -25.68 4.90 0.24
N MET A 543 -26.96 4.52 0.33
CA MET A 543 -27.57 4.01 1.56
C MET A 543 -27.03 2.64 1.99
N GLU A 544 -26.44 1.86 1.08
CA GLU A 544 -25.76 0.60 1.40
C GLU A 544 -24.36 0.81 2.00
N ASN A 545 -23.79 2.01 1.92
CA ASN A 545 -22.47 2.30 2.47
C ASN A 545 -22.40 2.02 3.97
N LYS A 546 -21.27 1.47 4.41
CA LYS A 546 -21.01 1.10 5.79
C LYS A 546 -20.38 2.28 6.55
N ILE A 547 -20.99 2.63 7.67
CA ILE A 547 -20.45 3.59 8.63
C ILE A 547 -19.99 2.86 9.90
N THR A 548 -19.08 3.48 10.65
CA THR A 548 -18.68 2.96 11.96
C THR A 548 -19.49 3.66 13.06
N LEU A 549 -20.41 2.94 13.70
CA LEU A 549 -21.26 3.40 14.79
C LEU A 549 -20.91 2.65 16.09
N GLN A 550 -20.40 3.35 17.10
CA GLN A 550 -19.96 2.80 18.39
C GLN A 550 -19.06 1.57 18.22
N SER A 551 -18.01 1.71 17.40
CA SER A 551 -17.05 0.65 17.06
C SER A 551 -17.61 -0.52 16.23
N ARG A 552 -18.81 -0.37 15.64
CA ARG A 552 -19.48 -1.40 14.83
C ARG A 552 -19.69 -0.92 13.40
N SER A 553 -19.54 -1.81 12.44
CA SER A 553 -19.85 -1.51 11.04
C SER A 553 -21.33 -1.74 10.75
N VAL A 554 -22.03 -0.70 10.32
CA VAL A 554 -23.48 -0.70 10.09
C VAL A 554 -23.76 -0.06 8.74
N ARG A 555 -24.73 -0.57 7.96
CA ARG A 555 -25.13 0.10 6.72
C ARG A 555 -25.96 1.33 7.04
N LEU A 556 -25.79 2.38 6.24
CA LEU A 556 -26.51 3.64 6.45
C LEU A 556 -28.04 3.44 6.42
N ILE A 557 -28.55 2.57 5.55
CA ILE A 557 -29.98 2.22 5.43
C ILE A 557 -30.56 1.61 6.71
N ASP A 558 -29.73 0.94 7.51
CA ASP A 558 -30.17 0.33 8.76
C ASP A 558 -30.37 1.42 9.84
N VAL A 559 -29.72 2.58 9.71
CA VAL A 559 -29.78 3.69 10.69
C VAL A 559 -30.67 4.84 10.22
N LEU A 560 -30.78 5.04 8.91
CA LEU A 560 -31.42 6.19 8.28
C LEU A 560 -32.27 5.71 7.10
N SER A 561 -33.57 6.03 7.05
CA SER A 561 -34.40 5.73 5.88
C SER A 561 -34.06 6.66 4.72
N GLU A 562 -34.34 6.26 3.48
CA GLU A 562 -34.07 7.10 2.30
C GLU A 562 -34.78 8.47 2.39
N GLU A 563 -36.05 8.50 2.80
CA GLU A 563 -36.82 9.75 3.00
C GLU A 563 -36.18 10.68 4.04
N THR A 564 -35.65 10.11 5.12
CA THR A 564 -35.00 10.89 6.17
C THR A 564 -33.58 11.30 5.76
N ALA A 565 -32.90 10.46 4.97
CA ALA A 565 -31.58 10.78 4.40
C ALA A 565 -31.65 11.97 3.46
N ILE A 566 -32.70 12.05 2.65
CA ILE A 566 -32.94 13.18 1.73
C ILE A 566 -33.03 14.52 2.48
N THR A 567 -33.63 14.52 3.67
CA THR A 567 -33.83 15.73 4.47
C THR A 567 -32.65 16.05 5.39
N LEU A 568 -31.88 15.04 5.80
CA LEU A 568 -30.81 15.19 6.81
C LEU A 568 -29.39 15.18 6.25
N LEU A 569 -29.13 14.53 5.11
CA LEU A 569 -27.79 14.46 4.52
C LEU A 569 -27.53 15.68 3.63
N ASP A 570 -26.67 16.56 4.12
CA ASP A 570 -26.15 17.66 3.32
C ASP A 570 -24.95 17.22 2.46
N MET A 571 -24.47 18.16 1.63
CA MET A 571 -23.39 17.93 0.69
C MET A 571 -22.10 17.41 1.36
N GLU A 572 -21.79 17.94 2.55
CA GLU A 572 -20.61 17.58 3.33
C GLU A 572 -20.64 16.09 3.69
N PHE A 573 -21.78 15.62 4.22
CA PHE A 573 -21.93 14.22 4.60
C PHE A 573 -21.93 13.28 3.40
N ILE A 574 -22.60 13.65 2.31
CA ILE A 574 -22.63 12.81 1.11
C ILE A 574 -21.21 12.66 0.55
N SER A 575 -20.42 13.74 0.51
CA SER A 575 -19.03 13.65 0.07
C SER A 575 -18.16 12.82 1.01
N LEU A 576 -18.33 12.92 2.33
CA LEU A 576 -17.58 12.11 3.31
C LEU A 576 -17.95 10.62 3.23
N LEU A 577 -19.23 10.32 2.99
CA LEU A 577 -19.73 8.96 2.80
C LEU A 577 -19.20 8.33 1.51
N LEU A 578 -19.17 9.07 0.41
CA LEU A 578 -18.62 8.59 -0.85
C LEU A 578 -17.12 8.31 -0.72
N THR A 579 -16.38 9.19 -0.05
CA THR A 579 -14.93 9.06 0.10
C THR A 579 -14.48 8.05 1.18
N ASN A 580 -15.41 7.43 1.92
CA ASN A 580 -15.10 6.61 3.11
C ASN A 580 -14.22 7.33 4.14
N GLN A 581 -14.37 8.66 4.26
CA GLN A 581 -13.61 9.50 5.19
C GLN A 581 -14.45 9.99 6.37
N LEU A 582 -15.61 9.39 6.55
CA LEU A 582 -16.47 9.67 7.69
C LEU A 582 -15.82 9.13 8.97
N ASP A 583 -15.57 10.02 9.94
CA ASP A 583 -15.04 9.63 11.25
C ASP A 583 -15.98 8.63 11.96
N PRO A 584 -15.43 7.70 12.76
CA PRO A 584 -16.23 6.81 13.60
C PRO A 584 -17.17 7.60 14.50
N VAL A 585 -18.48 7.33 14.37
CA VAL A 585 -19.49 7.89 15.25
C VAL A 585 -19.45 7.14 16.56
N SER A 586 -18.76 7.70 17.54
CA SER A 586 -18.76 7.19 18.91
C SER A 586 -19.58 8.10 19.81
N TYR A 587 -20.29 7.48 20.73
CA TYR A 587 -20.97 8.17 21.82
C TYR A 587 -20.15 7.87 23.07
N SER A 588 -19.08 8.64 23.26
CA SER A 588 -18.14 8.43 24.38
C SER A 588 -18.77 8.96 25.66
N PHE A 589 -18.71 8.14 26.72
CA PHE A 589 -18.87 8.65 28.07
C PHE A 589 -17.51 9.14 28.53
N LYS A 590 -17.46 10.35 29.09
CA LYS A 590 -16.26 10.97 29.69
C LYS A 590 -15.55 10.07 30.73
N TYR A 591 -16.19 8.99 31.19
CA TYR A 591 -15.70 8.07 32.22
C TYR A 591 -16.12 6.60 31.99
N GLN A 592 -15.94 6.06 30.79
CA GLN A 592 -16.14 4.63 30.57
C GLN A 592 -14.95 3.84 31.16
N ARG A 593 -15.13 3.29 32.37
CA ARG A 593 -14.13 2.40 32.97
C ARG A 593 -14.22 1.05 32.24
N GLN A 594 -13.15 0.61 31.57
CA GLN A 594 -13.06 -0.76 31.10
C GLN A 594 -13.20 -1.71 32.30
N LEU A 595 -13.96 -2.80 32.13
CA LEU A 595 -13.97 -3.89 33.10
C LEU A 595 -12.51 -4.37 33.28
N LYS A 596 -11.96 -4.19 34.49
CA LYS A 596 -10.67 -4.77 34.84
C LYS A 596 -10.95 -6.16 35.43
N GLY A 597 -10.65 -7.20 34.68
CA GLY A 597 -10.82 -8.60 35.11
C GLY A 597 -11.95 -9.33 34.38
N LYS A 598 -12.14 -10.60 34.74
CA LYS A 598 -13.13 -11.49 34.11
C LYS A 598 -14.52 -11.27 34.68
N TYR A 599 -15.50 -11.14 33.78
CA TYR A 599 -16.91 -11.11 34.12
C TYR A 599 -17.44 -12.53 34.37
N PHE A 600 -18.29 -12.68 35.38
CA PHE A 600 -18.96 -13.95 35.70
C PHE A 600 -20.46 -13.80 35.43
N ALA A 601 -21.01 -14.75 34.67
CA ALA A 601 -22.42 -14.74 34.31
C ALA A 601 -23.32 -14.74 35.54
N ARG A 602 -24.40 -13.97 35.47
CA ARG A 602 -25.35 -13.74 36.57
C ARG A 602 -26.66 -14.45 36.28
N THR A 603 -27.19 -15.14 37.29
CA THR A 603 -28.59 -15.55 37.31
C THR A 603 -29.42 -14.38 37.85
N LEU A 604 -30.49 -14.03 37.16
CA LEU A 604 -31.39 -12.94 37.53
C LEU A 604 -32.75 -13.47 37.96
N ARG A 605 -33.52 -12.63 38.65
CA ARG A 605 -34.88 -12.93 39.11
C ARG A 605 -35.82 -11.78 38.78
N SER A 606 -36.98 -12.08 38.21
CA SER A 606 -38.09 -11.14 38.07
C SER A 606 -39.35 -11.74 38.69
N GLY A 607 -39.78 -11.20 39.83
CA GLY A 607 -40.85 -11.82 40.63
C GLY A 607 -40.48 -13.25 41.04
N PRO A 608 -41.33 -14.27 40.77
CA PRO A 608 -41.02 -15.67 41.08
C PRO A 608 -40.15 -16.37 40.03
N HIS A 609 -39.87 -15.74 38.89
CA HIS A 609 -39.17 -16.38 37.77
C HIS A 609 -37.66 -16.12 37.83
N LEU A 610 -36.87 -17.20 37.76
CA LEU A 610 -35.42 -17.17 37.59
C LEU A 610 -35.09 -17.17 36.10
N MET A 611 -34.14 -16.34 35.69
CA MET A 611 -33.73 -16.19 34.29
C MET A 611 -32.22 -16.09 34.16
N GLN A 612 -31.69 -16.63 33.07
CA GLN A 612 -30.28 -16.46 32.70
C GLN A 612 -30.08 -15.18 31.89
N GLU A 613 -28.83 -14.75 31.70
CA GLU A 613 -28.54 -13.51 30.96
C GLU A 613 -29.12 -13.44 29.54
N PRO A 614 -29.14 -14.50 28.72
CA PRO A 614 -29.77 -14.45 27.39
C PRO A 614 -31.28 -14.19 27.46
N GLU A 615 -31.95 -14.72 28.49
CA GLU A 615 -33.38 -14.47 28.72
C GLU A 615 -33.61 -13.03 29.20
N PHE A 616 -32.68 -12.47 29.98
CA PHE A 616 -32.71 -11.05 30.34
C PHE A 616 -32.55 -10.14 29.12
N ASP A 617 -31.70 -10.49 28.16
CA ASP A 617 -31.54 -9.72 26.93
C ASP A 617 -32.88 -9.66 26.16
N GLN A 618 -33.60 -10.78 26.09
CA GLN A 618 -34.94 -10.84 25.49
C GLN A 618 -35.97 -10.01 26.28
N LEU A 619 -35.88 -10.03 27.62
CA LEU A 619 -36.73 -9.20 28.48
C LEU A 619 -36.52 -7.71 28.21
N VAL A 620 -35.26 -7.25 28.12
CA VAL A 620 -34.94 -5.85 27.79
C VAL A 620 -35.44 -5.48 26.40
N GLN A 621 -35.39 -6.40 25.43
CA GLN A 621 -35.88 -6.14 24.08
C GLN A 621 -37.42 -6.03 23.99
N THR A 622 -38.16 -6.65 24.92
CA THR A 622 -39.63 -6.71 24.91
C THR A 622 -40.29 -5.69 25.86
N ASN A 623 -39.54 -5.15 26.83
CA ASN A 623 -40.05 -4.22 27.83
C ASN A 623 -39.50 -2.81 27.60
N ARG A 624 -40.39 -1.82 27.69
CA ARG A 624 -40.03 -0.41 27.50
C ARG A 624 -39.24 0.18 28.68
N VAL A 625 -39.48 -0.30 29.90
CA VAL A 625 -38.77 0.11 31.11
C VAL A 625 -38.39 -1.11 31.94
N VAL A 626 -37.11 -1.20 32.32
CA VAL A 626 -36.57 -2.26 33.18
C VAL A 626 -35.87 -1.63 34.38
N LEU A 627 -36.18 -2.09 35.58
CA LEU A 627 -35.60 -1.59 36.83
C LEU A 627 -34.74 -2.70 37.44
N LEU A 628 -33.42 -2.51 37.44
CA LEU A 628 -32.46 -3.43 38.03
C LEU A 628 -32.15 -3.00 39.46
N SER A 629 -32.76 -3.65 40.45
CA SER A 629 -32.65 -3.28 41.85
C SER A 629 -32.03 -4.39 42.68
N ASP A 630 -30.93 -4.07 43.37
CA ASP A 630 -30.26 -5.03 44.24
C ASP A 630 -29.39 -4.35 45.30
N ALA A 631 -28.98 -5.12 46.32
CA ALA A 631 -28.04 -4.73 47.34
C ALA A 631 -26.72 -4.17 46.76
N PRO A 632 -26.01 -3.31 47.51
CA PRO A 632 -24.68 -2.87 47.14
C PRO A 632 -23.72 -4.07 47.00
N GLY A 633 -22.75 -3.98 46.09
CA GLY A 633 -21.76 -5.06 45.89
C GLY A 633 -22.20 -6.23 44.99
N MET A 634 -23.47 -6.32 44.60
CA MET A 634 -24.02 -7.38 43.73
C MET A 634 -23.59 -7.30 42.24
N GLY A 635 -22.73 -6.34 41.88
CA GLY A 635 -22.17 -6.25 40.53
C GLY A 635 -23.02 -5.55 39.46
N LYS A 636 -24.01 -4.71 39.83
CA LYS A 636 -24.89 -3.97 38.88
C LYS A 636 -24.12 -3.23 37.78
N THR A 637 -23.16 -2.38 38.16
CA THR A 637 -22.35 -1.61 37.19
C THR A 637 -21.54 -2.54 36.28
N SER A 638 -20.91 -3.59 36.82
CA SER A 638 -20.14 -4.55 36.04
C SER A 638 -21.02 -5.32 35.05
N PHE A 639 -22.22 -5.72 35.48
CA PHE A 639 -23.23 -6.32 34.63
C PHE A 639 -23.63 -5.38 33.48
N LEU A 640 -23.92 -4.10 33.75
CA LEU A 640 -24.30 -3.14 32.71
C LEU A 640 -23.20 -2.89 31.69
N GLN A 641 -21.94 -2.92 32.11
CA GLN A 641 -20.79 -2.80 31.21
C GLN A 641 -20.69 -4.01 30.26
N CYS A 642 -20.79 -5.24 30.79
CA CYS A 642 -20.82 -6.43 29.95
C CYS A 642 -22.08 -6.49 29.07
N PHE A 643 -23.23 -6.08 29.62
CA PHE A 643 -24.49 -6.02 28.89
C PHE A 643 -24.45 -5.01 27.75
N LEU A 644 -23.76 -3.88 27.91
CA LEU A 644 -23.53 -2.93 26.83
C LEU A 644 -22.82 -3.59 25.64
N GLU A 645 -21.80 -4.41 25.88
CA GLU A 645 -21.08 -5.15 24.83
C GLU A 645 -21.97 -6.20 24.15
N ARG A 646 -22.75 -6.96 24.94
CA ARG A 646 -23.71 -7.96 24.42
C ARG A 646 -24.81 -7.31 23.60
N LEU A 647 -25.42 -6.23 24.09
CA LEU A 647 -26.41 -5.44 23.36
C LEU A 647 -25.82 -4.83 22.09
N SER A 648 -24.60 -4.29 22.18
CA SER A 648 -23.95 -3.68 21.02
C SER A 648 -23.74 -4.71 19.90
N SER A 649 -23.45 -5.96 20.26
CA SER A 649 -23.31 -7.06 19.32
C SER A 649 -24.64 -7.53 18.74
N ALA A 650 -25.69 -7.63 19.58
CA ALA A 650 -27.01 -8.10 19.16
C ALA A 650 -27.81 -7.08 18.33
N LEU A 651 -27.58 -5.79 18.56
CA LEU A 651 -28.34 -4.67 18.01
C LEU A 651 -27.41 -3.63 17.37
N PRO A 652 -26.76 -3.96 16.24
CA PRO A 652 -25.72 -3.12 15.61
C PRO A 652 -26.26 -1.77 15.14
N ASP A 653 -27.52 -1.70 14.73
CA ASP A 653 -28.21 -0.52 14.21
C ASP A 653 -28.84 0.38 15.31
N HIS A 654 -28.70 0.01 16.58
CA HIS A 654 -29.21 0.77 17.71
C HIS A 654 -28.16 1.71 18.29
N VAL A 655 -28.64 2.87 18.72
CA VAL A 655 -27.88 3.84 19.51
C VAL A 655 -28.04 3.49 20.98
N ILE A 656 -26.94 3.12 21.64
CA ILE A 656 -26.98 2.68 23.05
C ILE A 656 -26.21 3.68 23.92
N CYS A 657 -26.89 4.26 24.92
CA CYS A 657 -26.32 5.27 25.81
C CYS A 657 -26.29 4.76 27.26
N LEU A 658 -25.10 4.63 27.88
CA LEU A 658 -24.89 4.25 29.29
C LEU A 658 -24.54 5.43 30.22
N MET A 659 -25.53 5.95 30.94
CA MET A 659 -25.43 7.10 31.82
C MET A 659 -25.01 6.67 33.24
N HIS A 660 -23.74 6.84 33.60
CA HIS A 660 -23.28 6.68 34.98
C HIS A 660 -23.56 7.95 35.79
N LEU A 661 -24.70 7.99 36.50
CA LEU A 661 -25.22 9.22 37.12
C LEU A 661 -24.25 9.89 38.10
N LYS A 662 -23.34 9.14 38.72
CA LYS A 662 -22.26 9.66 39.59
C LYS A 662 -21.35 10.69 38.92
N PHE A 663 -21.28 10.74 37.59
CA PHE A 663 -20.44 11.67 36.83
C PHE A 663 -21.21 12.84 36.23
N TYR A 664 -22.52 12.93 36.45
CA TYR A 664 -23.40 13.91 35.80
C TYR A 664 -23.86 15.04 36.72
N THR A 665 -23.24 15.22 37.90
CA THR A 665 -23.69 16.20 38.90
C THR A 665 -23.79 17.63 38.34
N GLU A 666 -22.82 18.10 37.56
CA GLU A 666 -22.84 19.44 36.93
C GLU A 666 -23.94 19.57 35.87
N THR A 667 -24.10 18.55 35.03
CA THR A 667 -25.18 18.48 34.01
C THR A 667 -26.56 18.46 34.66
N LEU A 668 -26.73 17.64 35.70
CA LEU A 668 -27.97 17.55 36.45
C LEU A 668 -28.28 18.88 37.15
N GLU A 669 -27.26 19.59 37.64
CA GLU A 669 -27.44 20.92 38.20
C GLU A 669 -27.97 21.92 37.16
N GLN A 670 -27.45 21.89 35.93
CA GLN A 670 -27.95 22.73 34.83
C GLN A 670 -29.41 22.39 34.49
N ILE A 671 -29.76 21.11 34.40
CA ILE A 671 -31.13 20.64 34.14
C ILE A 671 -32.07 21.08 35.28
N THR A 672 -31.63 20.97 36.54
CA THR A 672 -32.42 21.41 37.70
C THR A 672 -32.59 22.93 37.74
N ARG A 673 -31.58 23.72 37.34
CA ARG A 673 -31.65 25.19 37.26
C ARG A 673 -32.64 25.69 36.19
N LEU A 674 -32.81 24.94 35.11
CA LEU A 674 -33.73 25.28 34.01
C LEU A 674 -35.22 25.06 34.34
N ASN A 675 -35.57 24.69 35.57
CA ASN A 675 -36.90 24.26 35.99
C ASN A 675 -37.44 23.15 35.07
N ALA A 676 -37.22 21.89 35.47
CA ALA A 676 -37.64 20.71 34.72
C ALA A 676 -39.16 20.64 34.37
N ALA A 677 -40.00 21.54 34.90
CA ALA A 677 -41.40 21.70 34.53
C ALA A 677 -41.63 22.51 33.22
N THR A 678 -40.65 23.30 32.77
CA THR A 678 -40.76 24.19 31.59
C THR A 678 -39.83 23.81 30.44
N LEU A 679 -39.15 22.65 30.53
CA LEU A 679 -38.21 22.20 29.52
C LEU A 679 -38.96 21.80 28.24
N SER A 680 -38.73 22.51 27.12
CA SER A 680 -39.29 22.10 25.83
C SER A 680 -38.61 20.82 25.32
N VAL A 681 -39.29 20.08 24.44
CA VAL A 681 -38.72 18.89 23.78
C VAL A 681 -37.42 19.24 23.05
N GLU A 682 -37.37 20.38 22.38
CA GLU A 682 -36.18 20.82 21.63
C GLU A 682 -35.03 21.18 22.56
N ASP A 683 -35.33 21.78 23.72
CA ASP A 683 -34.32 22.06 24.76
C ASP A 683 -33.79 20.77 25.38
N ALA A 684 -34.66 19.78 25.60
CA ALA A 684 -34.31 18.47 26.11
C ALA A 684 -33.40 17.72 25.12
N ILE A 685 -33.72 17.72 23.83
CA ILE A 685 -32.90 17.10 22.77
C ILE A 685 -31.57 17.85 22.66
N ARG A 686 -31.59 19.18 22.62
CA ARG A 686 -30.37 19.99 22.53
C ARG A 686 -29.45 19.78 23.73
N HIS A 687 -29.99 19.71 24.94
CA HIS A 687 -29.20 19.44 26.14
C HIS A 687 -28.73 17.99 26.20
N ALA A 688 -29.56 17.01 25.85
CA ALA A 688 -29.11 15.62 25.69
C ALA A 688 -27.96 15.54 24.68
N THR A 689 -28.10 16.16 23.50
CA THR A 689 -27.06 16.24 22.48
C THR A 689 -25.79 16.94 23.01
N ASN A 690 -25.90 18.03 23.76
CA ASN A 690 -24.71 18.70 24.31
C ASN A 690 -24.05 17.91 25.46
N CYS A 691 -24.82 17.19 26.26
CA CYS A 691 -24.34 16.48 27.45
C CYS A 691 -23.80 15.08 27.14
N PHE A 692 -24.38 14.38 26.17
CA PHE A 692 -23.94 13.06 25.73
C PHE A 692 -22.91 13.13 24.59
N PHE A 693 -22.71 14.29 23.94
CA PHE A 693 -21.94 14.40 22.70
C PHE A 693 -20.96 15.59 22.65
N ALA A 694 -20.34 15.94 23.78
CA ALA A 694 -19.33 16.99 23.81
C ALA A 694 -18.11 16.73 22.89
N GLU A 695 -17.92 15.48 22.43
CA GLU A 695 -16.81 15.04 21.55
C GLU A 695 -17.27 14.39 20.23
N SER A 696 -18.57 14.32 19.89
CA SER A 696 -19.02 13.62 18.67
C SER A 696 -19.00 14.51 17.42
N THR A 697 -18.87 13.89 16.24
CA THR A 697 -19.00 14.59 14.95
C THR A 697 -20.42 15.14 14.74
N ARG A 698 -20.53 16.17 13.89
CA ARG A 698 -21.81 16.76 13.46
C ARG A 698 -22.76 15.69 12.89
N PHE A 699 -22.22 14.74 12.13
CA PHE A 699 -22.96 13.59 11.61
C PHE A 699 -23.51 12.68 12.72
N GLY A 700 -22.71 12.42 13.78
CA GLY A 700 -23.16 11.66 14.95
C GLY A 700 -24.34 12.30 15.67
N GLN A 701 -24.37 13.64 15.78
CA GLN A 701 -25.50 14.37 16.37
C GLN A 701 -26.78 14.22 15.52
N VAL A 702 -26.65 14.24 14.20
CA VAL A 702 -27.77 14.02 13.26
C VAL A 702 -28.32 12.60 13.38
N LEU A 703 -27.44 11.58 13.42
CA LEU A 703 -27.86 10.19 13.61
C LEU A 703 -28.55 9.97 14.96
N TYR A 704 -28.04 10.58 16.04
CA TYR A 704 -28.68 10.52 17.34
C TYR A 704 -30.07 11.15 17.33
N ARG A 705 -30.21 12.36 16.78
CA ARG A 705 -31.50 13.04 16.66
C ARG A 705 -32.49 12.20 15.87
N ASN A 706 -32.04 11.56 14.79
CA ASN A 706 -32.86 10.64 14.00
C ASN A 706 -33.28 9.40 14.82
N ALA A 707 -32.35 8.82 15.61
CA ALA A 707 -32.65 7.69 16.47
C ALA A 707 -33.70 8.02 17.55
N VAL A 708 -33.63 9.25 18.09
CA VAL A 708 -34.54 9.78 19.10
C VAL A 708 -35.94 10.05 18.53
N LEU A 709 -36.03 10.70 17.37
CA LEU A 709 -37.30 11.24 16.87
C LEU A 709 -38.03 10.31 15.91
N ASN A 710 -37.29 9.53 15.11
CA ASN A 710 -37.85 8.87 13.93
C ASN A 710 -37.82 7.34 14.05
N THR A 711 -36.68 6.75 14.43
CA THR A 711 -36.48 5.30 14.25
C THR A 711 -36.91 4.43 15.43
N GLY A 712 -36.96 4.98 16.65
CA GLY A 712 -37.23 4.13 17.81
C GLY A 712 -36.06 3.26 18.24
N LYS A 713 -34.86 3.49 17.72
CA LYS A 713 -33.67 2.63 17.93
C LYS A 713 -32.73 3.12 19.03
N LEU A 714 -33.23 3.98 19.94
CA LEU A 714 -32.48 4.46 21.09
C LEU A 714 -32.68 3.53 22.30
N ILE A 715 -31.59 3.07 22.92
CA ILE A 715 -31.57 2.37 24.20
C ILE A 715 -30.82 3.22 25.21
N VAL A 716 -31.43 3.42 26.38
CA VAL A 716 -30.86 4.22 27.48
C VAL A 716 -30.66 3.33 28.69
N LEU A 717 -29.42 3.22 29.15
CA LEU A 717 -29.03 2.54 30.38
C LEU A 717 -28.63 3.63 31.40
N VAL A 718 -29.26 3.65 32.57
CA VAL A 718 -29.02 4.62 33.63
C VAL A 718 -28.46 3.86 34.83
N ASP A 719 -27.20 4.11 35.18
CA ASP A 719 -26.50 3.41 36.25
C ASP A 719 -26.37 4.28 37.51
N GLY A 720 -26.83 3.76 38.64
CA GLY A 720 -26.61 4.32 39.98
C GLY A 720 -27.57 5.45 40.35
N TYR A 721 -28.88 5.25 40.20
CA TYR A 721 -29.89 6.22 40.63
C TYR A 721 -29.79 6.56 42.13
N ASP A 722 -29.42 5.58 42.94
CA ASP A 722 -29.14 5.72 44.37
C ASP A 722 -27.93 6.62 44.68
N SER A 723 -27.02 6.81 43.73
CA SER A 723 -25.77 7.58 43.91
C SER A 723 -25.93 9.09 43.73
N VAL A 724 -27.15 9.56 43.53
CA VAL A 724 -27.47 10.97 43.25
C VAL A 724 -28.14 11.60 44.47
N ILE A 725 -27.82 12.85 44.80
CA ILE A 725 -28.50 13.55 45.90
C ILE A 725 -29.99 13.77 45.59
N TRP A 726 -30.84 13.79 46.62
CA TRP A 726 -32.31 13.90 46.49
C TRP A 726 -32.77 15.02 45.55
N ARG A 727 -32.11 16.18 45.61
CA ARG A 727 -32.41 17.35 44.76
C ARG A 727 -32.39 17.03 43.26
N TYR A 728 -31.49 16.15 42.81
CA TYR A 728 -31.32 15.81 41.39
C TYR A 728 -32.07 14.53 41.01
N LYS A 729 -32.44 13.65 41.96
CA LYS A 729 -33.25 12.45 41.71
C LYS A 729 -34.56 12.76 40.98
N VAL A 730 -35.24 13.83 41.39
CA VAL A 730 -36.47 14.31 40.74
C VAL A 730 -36.22 14.68 39.28
N SER A 731 -35.13 15.39 39.00
CA SER A 731 -34.75 15.78 37.63
C SER A 731 -34.38 14.57 36.77
N VAL A 732 -33.70 13.56 37.32
CA VAL A 732 -33.41 12.30 36.61
C VAL A 732 -34.71 11.58 36.23
N VAL A 733 -35.66 11.45 37.17
CA VAL A 733 -36.96 10.81 36.88
C VAL A 733 -37.74 11.59 35.83
N GLN A 734 -37.74 12.92 35.89
CA GLN A 734 -38.39 13.75 34.88
C GLN A 734 -37.74 13.59 33.49
N ALA A 735 -36.41 13.57 33.40
CA ALA A 735 -35.71 13.30 32.14
C ALA A 735 -36.02 11.90 31.58
N CYS A 736 -36.02 10.88 32.45
CA CYS A 736 -36.42 9.52 32.10
C CYS A 736 -37.89 9.45 31.62
N ARG A 737 -38.80 10.23 32.19
CA ARG A 737 -40.19 10.33 31.72
C ARG A 737 -40.27 11.00 30.36
N LEU A 738 -39.50 12.06 30.10
CA LEU A 738 -39.44 12.72 28.80
C LEU A 738 -39.00 11.74 27.70
N PHE A 739 -37.99 10.89 27.96
CA PHE A 739 -37.58 9.83 27.03
C PHE A 739 -38.70 8.84 26.66
N LEU A 740 -39.72 8.71 27.51
CA LEU A 740 -40.86 7.82 27.30
C LEU A 740 -42.08 8.54 26.70
N GLN A 741 -42.04 9.87 26.56
CA GLN A 741 -43.13 10.68 26.00
C GLN A 741 -42.87 11.04 24.54
N HIS A 742 -43.94 11.21 23.76
CA HIS A 742 -43.83 11.72 22.40
C HIS A 742 -43.22 13.14 22.40
N PRO A 743 -42.26 13.47 21.50
CA PRO A 743 -41.84 12.73 20.30
C PRO A 743 -40.64 11.79 20.50
N PHE A 744 -40.18 11.56 21.73
CA PHE A 744 -39.07 10.62 21.97
C PHE A 744 -39.52 9.18 21.73
N ARG A 745 -38.81 8.50 20.85
CA ARG A 745 -38.97 7.08 20.54
C ARG A 745 -37.80 6.30 21.13
N VAL A 746 -37.86 6.07 22.43
CA VAL A 746 -36.91 5.17 23.11
C VAL A 746 -37.46 3.75 23.09
N ARG A 747 -36.63 2.80 22.64
CA ARG A 747 -36.93 1.37 22.63
C ARG A 747 -37.04 0.85 24.06
N THR A 748 -35.96 1.05 24.83
CA THR A 748 -35.86 0.57 26.20
C THR A 748 -35.09 1.55 27.08
N LEU A 749 -35.63 1.78 28.27
CA LEU A 749 -34.98 2.48 29.37
C LEU A 749 -34.68 1.48 30.50
N LEU A 750 -33.41 1.30 30.85
CA LEU A 750 -32.99 0.49 31.99
C LEU A 750 -32.44 1.39 33.09
N ILE A 751 -32.93 1.27 34.32
CA ILE A 751 -32.41 2.02 35.47
C ILE A 751 -31.89 1.06 36.53
N SER A 752 -30.63 1.20 36.93
CA SER A 752 -30.04 0.47 38.06
C SER A 752 -30.17 1.28 39.35
N THR A 753 -30.53 0.60 40.45
CA THR A 753 -30.72 1.24 41.76
C THR A 753 -30.56 0.27 42.94
N ARG A 754 -30.76 0.76 44.16
CA ARG A 754 -30.90 -0.03 45.40
C ARG A 754 -32.39 -0.24 45.77
N PRO A 755 -32.71 -1.28 46.56
CA PRO A 755 -34.09 -1.64 46.93
C PRO A 755 -34.91 -0.50 47.55
N HIS A 756 -34.30 0.40 48.32
CA HIS A 756 -35.02 1.48 48.99
C HIS A 756 -35.55 2.57 48.05
N GLU A 757 -34.94 2.73 46.87
CA GLU A 757 -35.41 3.64 45.82
C GLU A 757 -36.49 3.00 44.92
N MET A 758 -36.72 1.71 45.11
CA MET A 758 -37.57 0.92 44.22
C MET A 758 -39.02 1.41 44.27
N GLN A 759 -39.55 1.67 45.46
CA GLN A 759 -40.93 2.15 45.60
C GLN A 759 -41.18 3.42 44.77
N TYR A 760 -40.31 4.42 44.92
CA TYR A 760 -40.42 5.68 44.18
C TYR A 760 -40.31 5.49 42.66
N LEU A 761 -39.41 4.63 42.19
CA LEU A 761 -39.25 4.35 40.76
C LEU A 761 -40.40 3.53 40.18
N THR A 762 -40.97 2.57 40.93
CA THR A 762 -42.17 1.84 40.51
C THR A 762 -43.38 2.78 40.43
N ASP A 763 -43.54 3.67 41.42
CA ASP A 763 -44.60 4.68 41.39
C ASP A 763 -44.41 5.63 40.20
N ALA A 764 -43.16 5.93 39.85
CA ALA A 764 -42.85 6.79 38.71
C ALA A 764 -42.99 6.11 37.35
N PHE A 765 -42.81 4.79 37.29
CA PHE A 765 -42.87 3.95 36.09
C PHE A 765 -43.66 2.65 36.36
N PRO A 766 -45.01 2.70 36.46
CA PRO A 766 -45.83 1.54 36.84
C PRO A 766 -45.73 0.35 35.89
N GLN A 767 -45.39 0.60 34.63
CA GLN A 767 -45.19 -0.41 33.59
C GLN A 767 -43.82 -1.11 33.65
N ALA A 768 -42.95 -0.73 34.59
CA ALA A 768 -41.58 -1.19 34.60
C ALA A 768 -41.45 -2.63 35.10
N LYS A 769 -40.61 -3.41 34.42
CA LYS A 769 -40.28 -4.76 34.84
C LYS A 769 -39.13 -4.73 35.86
N VAL A 770 -39.40 -5.17 37.08
CA VAL A 770 -38.40 -5.22 38.15
C VAL A 770 -37.58 -6.50 38.06
N VAL A 771 -36.27 -6.35 38.15
CA VAL A 771 -35.28 -7.42 38.08
C VAL A 771 -34.26 -7.25 39.21
N SER A 772 -33.82 -8.37 39.79
CA SER A 772 -32.77 -8.45 40.81
C SER A 772 -31.81 -9.57 40.44
N PHE A 773 -30.59 -9.57 40.99
CA PHE A 773 -29.68 -10.69 40.84
C PHE A 773 -29.97 -11.79 41.84
N GLN A 774 -29.60 -13.01 41.49
CA GLN A 774 -29.31 -14.03 42.49
C GLN A 774 -27.88 -13.87 42.97
N PRO A 775 -27.63 -14.14 44.26
CA PRO A 775 -26.27 -14.34 44.71
C PRO A 775 -25.64 -15.54 43.99
N PHE A 776 -24.31 -15.57 43.93
CA PHE A 776 -23.59 -16.68 43.34
C PHE A 776 -23.91 -17.97 44.10
N ASP A 777 -24.17 -19.03 43.35
CA ASP A 777 -24.22 -20.37 43.92
C ASP A 777 -22.82 -20.87 44.29
N GLN A 778 -22.75 -22.06 44.91
CA GLN A 778 -21.49 -22.63 45.40
C GLN A 778 -20.47 -22.86 44.28
N GLN A 779 -20.92 -23.25 43.08
CA GLN A 779 -20.05 -23.47 41.93
C GLN A 779 -19.49 -22.13 41.44
N GLN A 780 -20.35 -21.12 41.26
CA GLN A 780 -19.96 -19.79 40.85
C GLN A 780 -19.00 -19.12 41.85
N CYS A 781 -19.21 -19.32 43.15
CA CYS A 781 -18.27 -18.87 44.18
C CYS A 781 -16.89 -19.54 44.02
N THR A 782 -16.86 -20.84 43.75
CA THR A 782 -15.61 -21.60 43.55
C THR A 782 -14.86 -21.12 42.32
N GLU A 783 -15.57 -20.93 41.21
CA GLU A 783 -15.01 -20.41 39.96
C GLU A 783 -14.47 -18.99 40.11
N PHE A 784 -15.21 -18.12 40.82
CA PHE A 784 -14.79 -16.75 41.11
C PHE A 784 -13.46 -16.72 41.88
N LEU A 785 -13.36 -17.46 42.98
CA LEU A 785 -12.17 -17.50 43.83
C LEU A 785 -10.96 -18.13 43.12
N THR A 786 -11.18 -19.23 42.39
CA THR A 786 -10.13 -19.92 41.62
C THR A 786 -9.50 -18.97 40.60
N HIS A 787 -10.34 -18.21 39.89
CA HIS A 787 -9.87 -17.23 38.92
C HIS A 787 -9.20 -16.02 39.58
N TRP A 788 -9.76 -15.49 40.68
CA TRP A 788 -9.19 -14.37 41.41
C TRP A 788 -7.74 -14.64 41.85
N TRP A 789 -7.47 -15.83 42.40
CA TRP A 789 -6.11 -16.22 42.79
C TRP A 789 -5.24 -16.76 41.66
N SER A 790 -5.79 -16.88 40.44
CA SER A 790 -5.10 -17.47 39.28
C SER A 790 -4.57 -18.88 39.56
N PHE A 791 -5.35 -19.71 40.26
CA PHE A 791 -5.01 -21.12 40.48
C PHE A 791 -5.51 -22.01 39.34
N ASP A 792 -4.74 -23.04 39.02
CA ASP A 792 -5.10 -24.04 38.00
C ASP A 792 -6.11 -25.06 38.52
N ASP A 793 -6.23 -25.20 39.84
CA ASP A 793 -7.09 -26.17 40.52
C ASP A 793 -8.09 -25.48 41.47
N GLN A 794 -9.32 -25.98 41.47
CA GLN A 794 -10.43 -25.50 42.30
C GLN A 794 -10.35 -25.99 43.77
N SER A 795 -9.42 -26.90 44.10
CA SER A 795 -9.36 -27.53 45.43
C SER A 795 -9.17 -26.57 46.59
N GLU A 796 -8.40 -25.49 46.44
CA GLU A 796 -8.18 -24.49 47.50
C GLU A 796 -9.43 -23.64 47.72
N ALA A 797 -10.11 -23.24 46.64
CA ALA A 797 -11.37 -22.50 46.71
C ALA A 797 -12.49 -23.34 47.36
N HIS A 798 -12.58 -24.62 46.98
CA HIS A 798 -13.55 -25.54 47.58
C HIS A 798 -13.30 -25.74 49.08
N ARG A 799 -12.03 -25.95 49.47
CA ARG A 799 -11.64 -26.08 50.88
C ARG A 799 -11.99 -24.84 51.70
N LEU A 800 -11.75 -23.63 51.17
CA LEU A 800 -12.12 -22.40 51.87
C LEU A 800 -13.64 -22.26 52.03
N LEU A 801 -14.41 -22.46 50.95
CA LEU A 801 -15.87 -22.31 50.99
C LEU A 801 -16.52 -23.35 51.90
N GLN A 802 -16.03 -24.59 51.88
CA GLN A 802 -16.47 -25.64 52.79
C GLN A 802 -16.16 -25.27 54.24
N PHE A 803 -14.93 -24.83 54.53
CA PHE A 803 -14.54 -24.38 55.86
C PHE A 803 -15.42 -23.23 56.37
N LEU A 804 -15.69 -22.22 55.53
CA LEU A 804 -16.55 -21.08 55.87
C LEU A 804 -17.99 -21.50 56.14
N THR A 805 -18.52 -22.43 55.34
CA THR A 805 -19.89 -22.94 55.50
C THR A 805 -20.03 -23.78 56.79
N GLU A 806 -19.08 -24.68 57.04
CA GLU A 806 -19.08 -25.53 58.24
C GLU A 806 -18.85 -24.71 59.52
N SER A 807 -17.92 -23.75 59.49
CA SER A 807 -17.51 -22.99 60.67
C SER A 807 -18.45 -21.82 60.97
N TYR A 808 -18.96 -21.14 59.94
CA TYR A 808 -19.65 -19.84 60.07
C TYR A 808 -21.06 -19.82 59.44
N GLY A 809 -21.55 -20.96 58.93
CA GLY A 809 -22.88 -21.10 58.36
C GLY A 809 -23.06 -20.24 57.10
N ASP A 810 -24.27 -19.67 56.94
CA ASP A 810 -24.68 -18.94 55.72
C ASP A 810 -24.06 -17.53 55.58
N TRP A 811 -22.94 -17.23 56.27
CA TRP A 811 -22.32 -15.90 56.20
C TRP A 811 -21.89 -15.52 54.78
N VAL A 812 -21.42 -16.51 54.01
CA VAL A 812 -21.07 -16.32 52.59
C VAL A 812 -22.37 -16.24 51.81
N ALA A 813 -22.81 -15.01 51.56
CA ALA A 813 -24.08 -14.73 50.92
C ALA A 813 -23.98 -14.75 49.39
N GLY A 814 -22.84 -15.11 48.80
CA GLY A 814 -22.64 -15.19 47.34
C GLY A 814 -22.54 -13.82 46.65
N SER A 815 -22.29 -12.74 47.39
CA SER A 815 -22.06 -11.40 46.82
C SER A 815 -20.65 -11.32 46.20
N PRO A 816 -20.50 -10.87 44.94
CA PRO A 816 -19.18 -10.73 44.30
C PRO A 816 -18.21 -9.88 45.12
N PHE A 817 -18.69 -8.76 45.66
CA PHE A 817 -17.88 -7.87 46.49
C PHE A 817 -17.44 -8.53 47.81
N GLN A 818 -18.31 -9.35 48.41
CA GLN A 818 -17.95 -10.10 49.62
C GLN A 818 -16.87 -11.14 49.32
N LEU A 819 -17.00 -11.88 48.21
CA LEU A 819 -16.00 -12.87 47.79
C LEU A 819 -14.66 -12.23 47.46
N GLU A 820 -14.66 -11.07 46.79
CA GLU A 820 -13.47 -10.28 46.51
C GLU A 820 -12.69 -9.95 47.79
N LEU A 821 -13.37 -9.37 48.80
CA LEU A 821 -12.74 -9.04 50.08
C LEU A 821 -12.25 -10.28 50.83
N LEU A 822 -13.03 -11.36 50.86
CA LEU A 822 -12.62 -12.62 51.51
C LEU A 822 -11.42 -13.25 50.80
N ALA A 823 -11.38 -13.21 49.47
CA ALA A 823 -10.26 -13.70 48.68
C ALA A 823 -8.97 -12.93 48.98
N GLU A 824 -9.09 -11.61 49.09
CA GLU A 824 -7.98 -10.72 49.42
C GLU A 824 -7.46 -10.94 50.85
N ILE A 825 -8.37 -11.08 51.83
CA ILE A 825 -8.00 -11.36 53.23
C ILE A 825 -7.34 -12.73 53.34
N TYR A 826 -7.87 -13.74 52.65
CA TYR A 826 -7.27 -15.08 52.64
C TYR A 826 -5.86 -15.07 52.04
N GLN A 827 -5.62 -14.26 51.00
CA GLN A 827 -4.30 -14.13 50.40
C GLN A 827 -3.31 -13.40 51.31
N GLN A 828 -3.75 -12.38 52.05
CA GLN A 828 -2.88 -11.55 52.89
C GLN A 828 -2.65 -12.12 54.29
N GLN A 829 -3.68 -12.74 54.90
CA GLN A 829 -3.68 -13.13 56.31
C GLN A 829 -4.55 -14.36 56.57
N ARG A 830 -4.08 -15.54 56.11
CA ARG A 830 -4.78 -16.84 56.27
C ARG A 830 -5.15 -17.15 57.73
N GLU A 831 -4.29 -16.79 58.68
CA GLU A 831 -4.50 -17.06 60.12
C GLU A 831 -5.75 -16.38 60.69
N ALA A 832 -6.22 -15.29 60.07
CA ALA A 832 -7.45 -14.61 60.49
C ALA A 832 -8.67 -15.53 60.45
N PHE A 833 -8.68 -16.52 59.56
CA PHE A 833 -9.78 -17.47 59.41
C PHE A 833 -9.94 -18.44 60.57
N ASN A 834 -8.94 -18.53 61.48
CA ASN A 834 -9.00 -19.36 62.68
C ASN A 834 -9.85 -18.72 63.80
N CYS A 835 -10.19 -17.43 63.70
CA CYS A 835 -11.00 -16.72 64.69
C CYS A 835 -12.06 -15.87 64.00
N PHE A 836 -13.34 -16.26 64.15
CA PHE A 836 -14.40 -15.59 63.42
C PHE A 836 -14.52 -14.09 63.67
N GLY A 837 -14.37 -13.67 64.94
CA GLY A 837 -14.41 -12.25 65.29
C GLY A 837 -13.27 -11.45 64.67
N GLY A 838 -12.06 -12.02 64.65
CA GLY A 838 -10.90 -11.40 64.00
C GLY A 838 -11.05 -11.30 62.47
N LEU A 839 -11.55 -12.36 61.83
CA LEU A 839 -11.88 -12.34 60.41
C LEU A 839 -12.94 -11.28 60.07
N LEU A 840 -13.98 -11.18 60.89
CA LEU A 840 -15.06 -10.21 60.70
C LEU A 840 -14.58 -8.76 60.86
N GLU A 841 -13.66 -8.51 61.78
CA GLU A 841 -13.02 -7.19 61.95
C GLU A 841 -12.23 -6.75 60.73
N LEU A 842 -11.38 -7.63 60.20
CA LEU A 842 -10.60 -7.36 59.00
C LEU A 842 -11.52 -7.15 57.79
N TYR A 843 -12.58 -7.96 57.68
CA TYR A 843 -13.59 -7.80 56.64
C TYR A 843 -14.29 -6.43 56.74
N LEU A 844 -14.77 -6.05 57.93
CA LEU A 844 -15.44 -4.78 58.16
C LEU A 844 -14.50 -3.59 57.89
N GLU A 845 -13.24 -3.67 58.33
CA GLU A 845 -12.24 -2.64 58.06
C GLU A 845 -12.05 -2.39 56.56
N LYS A 846 -11.87 -3.46 55.78
CA LYS A 846 -11.75 -3.35 54.32
C LYS A 846 -13.04 -2.87 53.67
N GLN A 847 -14.19 -3.36 54.12
CA GLN A 847 -15.49 -2.93 53.63
C GLN A 847 -15.70 -1.42 53.87
N TYR A 848 -15.36 -0.89 55.06
CA TYR A 848 -15.41 0.54 55.34
C TYR A 848 -14.45 1.33 54.46
N TYR A 849 -13.22 0.84 54.27
CA TYR A 849 -12.24 1.49 53.40
C TYR A 849 -12.78 1.62 51.96
N GLU A 850 -13.25 0.52 51.36
CA GLU A 850 -13.80 0.49 50.00
C GLU A 850 -15.10 1.30 49.86
N SER A 851 -15.98 1.27 50.87
CA SER A 851 -17.19 2.10 50.87
C SER A 851 -16.88 3.59 51.02
N ASN A 852 -15.86 3.95 51.80
CA ASN A 852 -15.39 5.33 51.92
C ASN A 852 -14.73 5.82 50.63
N GLN A 853 -13.90 5.00 49.97
CA GLN A 853 -13.34 5.34 48.65
C GLN A 853 -14.46 5.58 47.62
N ARG A 854 -15.54 4.80 47.66
CA ARG A 854 -16.74 5.03 46.83
C ARG A 854 -17.45 6.34 47.18
N ALA A 855 -17.63 6.66 48.46
CA ALA A 855 -18.25 7.92 48.89
C ALA A 855 -17.41 9.16 48.51
N ILE A 856 -16.08 9.03 48.54
CA ILE A 856 -15.12 10.05 48.09
C ILE A 856 -15.28 10.31 46.57
N GLN A 857 -15.56 9.29 45.76
CA GLN A 857 -15.79 9.52 44.33
C GLN A 857 -17.10 10.24 44.01
N ILE A 858 -18.08 10.24 44.93
CA ILE A 858 -19.42 10.80 44.73
C ILE A 858 -19.54 12.26 45.20
N THR A 859 -18.75 12.68 46.20
CA THR A 859 -18.97 13.95 46.93
C THR A 859 -18.05 15.13 46.54
N GLY A 860 -17.10 14.94 45.63
CA GLY A 860 -16.21 16.01 45.16
C GLY A 860 -15.13 16.45 46.17
N ILE A 861 -13.96 16.84 45.62
CA ILE A 861 -12.66 17.00 46.31
C ILE A 861 -12.66 17.98 47.51
N GLY A 862 -13.65 18.86 47.63
CA GLY A 862 -13.65 19.99 48.57
C GLY A 862 -13.87 19.65 50.05
N GLN A 863 -14.49 18.52 50.40
CA GLN A 863 -14.77 18.14 51.80
C GLN A 863 -13.87 17.00 52.32
N GLN A 864 -12.84 16.60 51.57
CA GLN A 864 -12.36 15.21 51.54
C GLN A 864 -11.04 14.88 52.26
N ARG A 865 -10.50 15.70 53.17
CA ARG A 865 -9.27 15.32 53.91
C ARG A 865 -9.34 15.30 55.42
N MET A 866 -10.41 15.81 56.05
CA MET A 866 -10.54 15.82 57.52
C MET A 866 -11.57 14.82 58.07
N ALA A 867 -12.10 13.90 57.25
CA ALA A 867 -13.26 13.11 57.62
C ALA A 867 -13.13 11.59 57.49
N ALA A 868 -12.04 10.99 56.96
CA ALA A 868 -12.01 9.52 56.82
C ALA A 868 -12.06 8.78 58.16
N GLU A 869 -11.24 9.19 59.14
CA GLU A 869 -11.23 8.63 60.49
C GLU A 869 -12.51 8.98 61.26
N THR A 870 -12.94 10.24 61.15
CA THR A 870 -14.17 10.75 61.80
C THR A 870 -15.43 10.08 61.25
N LEU A 871 -15.48 9.77 59.95
CA LEU A 871 -16.58 9.06 59.29
C LEU A 871 -16.52 7.56 59.58
N LYS A 872 -15.33 6.93 59.62
CA LYS A 872 -15.17 5.54 60.07
C LYS A 872 -15.72 5.39 61.50
N GLN A 873 -15.34 6.30 62.39
CA GLN A 873 -15.81 6.32 63.77
C GLN A 873 -17.32 6.59 63.86
N ALA A 874 -17.83 7.58 63.12
CA ALA A 874 -19.26 7.90 63.09
C ALA A 874 -20.11 6.75 62.51
N ALA A 875 -19.63 6.06 61.47
CA ALA A 875 -20.27 4.90 60.88
C ALA A 875 -20.27 3.71 61.87
N HIS A 876 -19.13 3.46 62.52
CA HIS A 876 -18.99 2.43 63.56
C HIS A 876 -19.95 2.67 64.74
N ASP A 877 -19.99 3.88 65.26
CA ASP A 877 -20.89 4.26 66.36
C ASP A 877 -22.37 4.18 65.95
N SER A 878 -22.69 4.53 64.69
CA SER A 878 -24.04 4.42 64.14
C SER A 878 -24.46 2.95 63.95
N HIS A 879 -23.58 2.08 63.47
CA HIS A 879 -23.84 0.64 63.38
C HIS A 879 -24.08 0.03 64.74
N ARG A 880 -23.25 0.37 65.74
CA ARG A 880 -23.43 -0.08 67.11
C ARG A 880 -24.79 0.34 67.67
N ALA A 881 -25.18 1.60 67.49
CA ALA A 881 -26.47 2.11 67.95
C ALA A 881 -27.66 1.43 67.25
N LEU A 882 -27.60 1.25 65.92
CA LEU A 882 -28.65 0.59 65.15
C LEU A 882 -28.73 -0.91 65.48
N ALA A 883 -27.60 -1.61 65.56
CA ALA A 883 -27.52 -3.03 65.94
C ALA A 883 -28.12 -3.26 67.33
N THR A 884 -27.82 -2.37 68.28
CA THR A 884 -28.41 -2.40 69.62
C THR A 884 -29.93 -2.27 69.55
N GLN A 885 -30.43 -1.30 68.77
CA GLN A 885 -31.86 -1.09 68.60
C GLN A 885 -32.54 -2.32 67.96
N LEU A 886 -32.02 -2.84 66.85
CA LEU A 886 -32.61 -3.96 66.12
C LEU A 886 -32.53 -5.29 66.89
N THR A 887 -31.52 -5.47 67.75
CA THR A 887 -31.30 -6.73 68.47
C THR A 887 -32.03 -6.76 69.81
N PHE A 888 -31.96 -5.69 70.59
CA PHE A 888 -32.48 -5.66 71.95
C PHE A 888 -33.82 -4.93 72.08
N TYR A 889 -34.15 -4.05 71.14
CA TYR A 889 -35.40 -3.27 71.14
C TYR A 889 -36.13 -3.28 69.78
N PRO A 890 -36.37 -4.46 69.16
CA PRO A 890 -36.90 -4.55 67.80
C PRO A 890 -38.30 -3.93 67.61
N ALA A 891 -39.07 -3.78 68.70
CA ALA A 891 -40.38 -3.14 68.68
C ALA A 891 -40.33 -1.60 68.60
N LYS A 892 -39.18 -0.96 68.83
CA LYS A 892 -39.04 0.50 68.76
C LYS A 892 -38.80 0.95 67.32
N PRO A 893 -39.53 1.96 66.80
CA PRO A 893 -39.32 2.46 65.45
C PRO A 893 -37.93 3.06 65.29
N VAL A 894 -37.30 2.80 64.14
CA VAL A 894 -35.95 3.29 63.82
C VAL A 894 -36.05 4.75 63.36
N ASN A 895 -35.29 5.64 64.02
CA ASN A 895 -35.17 7.04 63.59
C ASN A 895 -34.25 7.12 62.35
N MET A 896 -34.85 6.94 61.17
CA MET A 896 -34.13 6.89 59.89
C MET A 896 -33.21 8.08 59.61
N PRO A 897 -33.61 9.35 59.85
CA PRO A 897 -32.70 10.49 59.72
C PRO A 897 -31.36 10.34 60.44
N LYS A 898 -31.33 9.63 61.58
CA LYS A 898 -30.09 9.38 62.34
C LYS A 898 -29.16 8.37 61.66
N PHE A 899 -29.69 7.48 60.82
CA PHE A 899 -28.96 6.38 60.20
C PHE A 899 -28.90 6.47 58.67
N ALA A 900 -29.46 7.53 58.07
CA ALA A 900 -29.51 7.72 56.62
C ALA A 900 -28.13 7.61 55.95
N TYR A 901 -27.09 8.13 56.60
CA TYR A 901 -25.72 8.02 56.10
C TYR A 901 -25.26 6.56 55.89
N LEU A 902 -25.62 5.63 56.80
CA LEU A 902 -25.28 4.20 56.65
C LEU A 902 -25.97 3.55 55.44
N LEU A 903 -27.17 4.03 55.10
CA LEU A 903 -27.92 3.59 53.92
C LEU A 903 -27.23 4.12 52.65
N ASP A 904 -26.76 5.37 52.67
CA ASP A 904 -26.05 6.00 51.54
C ASP A 904 -24.73 5.29 51.22
N ILE A 905 -23.90 5.01 52.23
CA ILE A 905 -22.65 4.25 52.06
C ILE A 905 -22.85 2.74 51.84
N GLY A 906 -24.11 2.26 51.90
CA GLY A 906 -24.47 0.90 51.54
C GLY A 906 -24.11 -0.16 52.59
N MET A 907 -24.06 0.22 53.86
CA MET A 907 -23.78 -0.72 54.96
C MET A 907 -25.05 -1.29 55.60
N ILE A 908 -26.20 -0.65 55.36
CA ILE A 908 -27.53 -1.15 55.74
C ILE A 908 -28.47 -1.12 54.53
N ILE A 909 -29.52 -1.90 54.61
CA ILE A 909 -30.54 -2.04 53.57
C ILE A 909 -31.88 -1.64 54.17
N LEU A 910 -32.59 -0.73 53.49
CA LEU A 910 -33.98 -0.43 53.75
C LEU A 910 -34.83 -1.16 52.71
N GLN A 911 -35.71 -2.05 53.18
CA GLN A 911 -36.61 -2.84 52.34
C GLN A 911 -37.95 -2.96 53.06
N ASP A 912 -39.05 -2.67 52.37
CA ASP A 912 -40.42 -2.69 52.93
C ASP A 912 -40.55 -1.88 54.24
N ASP A 913 -39.97 -0.67 54.25
CA ASP A 913 -39.86 0.24 55.41
C ASP A 913 -39.16 -0.35 56.65
N LYS A 914 -38.48 -1.49 56.50
CA LYS A 914 -37.68 -2.12 57.55
C LYS A 914 -36.20 -2.00 57.26
N VAL A 915 -35.47 -1.50 58.25
CA VAL A 915 -34.02 -1.43 58.21
C VAL A 915 -33.43 -2.77 58.65
N ARG A 916 -32.47 -3.27 57.88
CA ARG A 916 -31.67 -4.43 58.25
C ARG A 916 -30.21 -4.24 57.85
N PHE A 917 -29.33 -4.97 58.50
CA PHE A 917 -27.96 -5.13 58.02
C PHE A 917 -27.93 -6.02 56.77
N GLU A 918 -26.87 -5.89 55.96
CA GLU A 918 -26.64 -6.75 54.78
C GLU A 918 -26.67 -8.23 55.18
N HIS A 919 -26.04 -8.56 56.31
CA HIS A 919 -26.10 -9.87 56.94
C HIS A 919 -26.36 -9.74 58.44
N ARG A 920 -27.10 -10.70 59.03
CA ARG A 920 -27.46 -10.73 60.46
C ARG A 920 -26.24 -10.80 61.38
N ILE A 921 -25.12 -11.31 60.86
CA ILE A 921 -23.85 -11.43 61.59
C ILE A 921 -23.26 -10.06 61.94
N PHE A 922 -23.34 -9.07 61.05
CA PHE A 922 -22.89 -7.71 61.36
C PHE A 922 -23.72 -7.10 62.48
N GLN A 923 -25.04 -7.30 62.44
CA GLN A 923 -25.94 -6.88 63.52
C GLN A 923 -25.51 -7.49 64.87
N TYR A 924 -25.23 -8.79 64.91
CA TYR A 924 -24.83 -9.46 66.15
C TYR A 924 -23.46 -9.04 66.66
N TYR A 925 -22.49 -8.85 65.77
CA TYR A 925 -21.16 -8.38 66.14
C TYR A 925 -21.23 -7.00 66.81
N PHE A 926 -21.87 -6.03 66.16
CA PHE A 926 -22.00 -4.68 66.73
C PHE A 926 -22.92 -4.63 67.96
N ALA A 927 -23.93 -5.50 68.05
CA ALA A 927 -24.77 -5.62 69.25
C ALA A 927 -23.98 -6.21 70.44
N ALA A 928 -23.10 -7.19 70.20
CA ALA A 928 -22.21 -7.73 71.21
C ALA A 928 -21.18 -6.69 71.69
N GLU A 929 -20.61 -5.91 70.78
CA GLU A 929 -19.70 -4.80 71.12
C GLU A 929 -20.39 -3.75 72.00
N ALA A 930 -21.67 -3.43 71.73
CA ALA A 930 -22.44 -2.46 72.50
C ALA A 930 -22.58 -2.83 73.98
N LEU A 931 -22.64 -4.13 74.29
CA LEU A 931 -22.70 -4.64 75.67
C LEU A 931 -21.41 -4.33 76.45
N MET A 932 -20.27 -4.21 75.77
CA MET A 932 -19.01 -3.82 76.40
C MET A 932 -18.99 -2.35 76.79
N ILE A 933 -19.79 -1.46 76.20
CA ILE A 933 -19.69 -0.02 76.47
C ILE A 933 -20.71 0.43 77.54
N GLY A 934 -21.70 -0.42 77.86
CA GLY A 934 -22.61 -0.25 79.00
C GLY A 934 -23.59 0.93 78.92
N LYS A 935 -23.53 1.76 77.87
CA LYS A 935 -24.37 2.97 77.71
C LYS A 935 -25.77 2.73 77.16
N LEU A 936 -26.04 1.61 76.49
CA LEU A 936 -27.29 1.39 75.75
C LEU A 936 -28.13 0.19 76.22
N VAL A 937 -27.51 -0.83 76.81
CA VAL A 937 -28.15 -2.03 77.39
C VAL A 937 -27.31 -2.46 78.60
N GLN A 938 -27.93 -2.78 79.73
CA GLN A 938 -27.23 -3.24 80.94
C GLN A 938 -27.29 -4.77 81.05
N PHE A 939 -26.23 -5.39 81.60
CA PHE A 939 -26.19 -6.83 81.87
C PHE A 939 -27.28 -7.29 82.84
N GLU A 940 -27.92 -6.38 83.56
CA GLU A 940 -28.94 -6.69 84.57
C GLU A 940 -30.37 -6.81 83.98
N ASP A 941 -30.56 -6.70 82.66
CA ASP A 941 -31.86 -6.93 82.00
C ASP A 941 -32.11 -8.44 81.79
N ASP A 942 -33.09 -9.02 82.49
CA ASP A 942 -33.45 -10.44 82.39
C ASP A 942 -33.75 -10.91 80.94
N ARG A 943 -34.17 -9.99 80.06
CA ARG A 943 -34.40 -10.29 78.62
C ARG A 943 -33.11 -10.58 77.87
N LEU A 944 -31.98 -10.03 78.31
CA LEU A 944 -30.67 -10.24 77.69
C LEU A 944 -30.24 -11.71 77.82
N TRP A 945 -30.49 -12.34 78.97
CA TRP A 945 -30.15 -13.75 79.18
C TRP A 945 -30.93 -14.66 78.23
N THR A 946 -32.24 -14.45 78.14
CA THR A 946 -33.12 -15.19 77.23
C THR A 946 -32.70 -15.02 75.77
N LEU A 947 -32.27 -13.81 75.37
CA LEU A 947 -31.76 -13.54 74.02
C LEU A 947 -30.42 -14.23 73.74
N LEU A 948 -29.49 -14.22 74.69
CA LEU A 948 -28.16 -14.85 74.53
C LEU A 948 -28.25 -16.38 74.49
N MET A 949 -29.24 -16.96 75.19
CA MET A 949 -29.45 -18.41 75.26
C MET A 949 -30.38 -18.94 74.16
N ASP A 950 -31.02 -18.08 73.36
CA ASP A 950 -31.75 -18.52 72.17
C ASP A 950 -30.77 -19.09 71.13
N PRO A 951 -30.87 -20.37 70.73
CA PRO A 951 -29.99 -20.97 69.73
C PRO A 951 -29.95 -20.22 68.40
N ARG A 952 -31.02 -19.48 68.06
CA ARG A 952 -31.11 -18.64 66.85
C ARG A 952 -30.19 -17.41 66.92
N ASN A 953 -29.68 -17.07 68.10
CA ASN A 953 -28.77 -15.96 68.35
C ASN A 953 -27.34 -16.43 68.69
N ARG A 954 -26.96 -17.68 68.38
CA ARG A 954 -25.63 -18.26 68.73
C ARG A 954 -24.44 -17.34 68.43
N PHE A 955 -24.49 -16.59 67.32
CA PHE A 955 -23.41 -15.69 66.93
C PHE A 955 -23.30 -14.44 67.81
N LEU A 956 -24.41 -13.96 68.38
CA LEU A 956 -24.39 -12.87 69.37
C LEU A 956 -23.56 -13.26 70.60
N TYR A 957 -23.76 -14.49 71.10
CA TYR A 957 -22.98 -15.02 72.22
C TYR A 957 -21.51 -15.24 71.84
N LEU A 958 -21.23 -15.81 70.66
CA LEU A 958 -19.85 -16.02 70.18
C LEU A 958 -19.08 -14.69 70.05
N PHE A 959 -19.69 -13.66 69.47
CA PHE A 959 -19.07 -12.34 69.36
C PHE A 959 -18.92 -11.65 70.71
N LEU A 960 -19.85 -11.87 71.65
CA LEU A 960 -19.70 -11.39 73.01
C LEU A 960 -18.47 -11.99 73.69
N CYS A 961 -18.29 -13.32 73.58
CA CYS A 961 -17.09 -14.00 74.07
C CYS A 961 -15.81 -13.49 73.39
N HIS A 962 -15.83 -13.27 72.08
CA HIS A 962 -14.72 -12.68 71.34
C HIS A 962 -14.38 -11.26 71.81
N HIS A 963 -15.38 -10.40 72.04
CA HIS A 963 -15.13 -9.07 72.58
C HIS A 963 -14.57 -9.13 74.00
N LEU A 964 -15.06 -10.05 74.84
CA LEU A 964 -14.59 -10.25 76.21
C LEU A 964 -13.15 -10.78 76.26
N SER A 965 -12.71 -11.59 75.28
CA SER A 965 -11.33 -12.08 75.23
C SER A 965 -10.30 -10.98 74.92
N LYS A 966 -10.73 -9.81 74.43
CA LYS A 966 -9.81 -8.69 74.15
C LYS A 966 -9.27 -8.06 75.44
N PRO A 967 -7.96 -7.73 75.51
CA PRO A 967 -7.35 -7.11 76.70
C PRO A 967 -8.04 -5.81 77.13
N LYS A 968 -8.44 -4.98 76.17
CA LYS A 968 -9.14 -3.70 76.42
C LYS A 968 -10.49 -3.83 77.12
N ASN A 969 -11.08 -5.04 77.12
CA ASN A 969 -12.39 -5.32 77.70
C ASN A 969 -12.31 -6.15 78.99
N ALA A 970 -11.12 -6.32 79.58
CA ALA A 970 -10.91 -7.15 80.78
C ALA A 970 -11.87 -6.79 81.93
N GLN A 971 -12.13 -5.50 82.16
CA GLN A 971 -13.06 -5.00 83.19
C GLN A 971 -14.51 -5.49 83.04
N TYR A 972 -14.93 -5.89 81.84
CA TYR A 972 -16.27 -6.41 81.57
C TYR A 972 -16.39 -7.92 81.80
N ARG A 973 -15.27 -8.66 81.85
CA ARG A 973 -15.24 -10.11 82.13
C ARG A 973 -15.84 -10.42 83.49
N ASP A 974 -15.44 -9.67 84.52
CA ASP A 974 -15.95 -9.87 85.88
C ASP A 974 -17.43 -9.51 85.99
N ARG A 975 -17.89 -8.47 85.27
CA ARG A 975 -19.30 -8.09 85.21
C ARG A 975 -20.15 -9.17 84.54
N PHE A 976 -19.68 -9.73 83.43
CA PHE A 976 -20.35 -10.84 82.74
C PHE A 976 -20.36 -12.13 83.59
N ARG A 977 -19.25 -12.46 84.26
CA ARG A 977 -19.15 -13.61 85.18
C ARG A 977 -20.15 -13.51 86.35
N ARG A 978 -20.40 -12.31 86.87
CA ARG A 978 -21.42 -12.09 87.93
C ARG A 978 -22.83 -12.26 87.38
N PHE A 979 -23.10 -11.75 86.18
CA PHE A 979 -24.38 -11.94 85.49
C PHE A 979 -24.68 -13.43 85.24
N THR A 980 -23.72 -14.20 84.74
CA THR A 980 -23.87 -15.66 84.52
C THR A 980 -24.02 -16.47 85.81
N LYS A 981 -23.52 -15.95 86.95
CA LYS A 981 -23.63 -16.60 88.28
C LYS A 981 -24.92 -16.25 89.02
N GLY A 982 -25.57 -15.13 88.70
CA GLY A 982 -26.79 -14.63 89.36
C GLY A 982 -28.09 -15.25 88.85
N THR A 983 -28.09 -15.88 87.68
CA THR A 983 -29.26 -16.53 87.06
C THR A 983 -29.34 -18.00 87.45
N LYS A 984 -30.37 -18.38 88.22
CA LYS A 984 -30.67 -19.78 88.56
C LYS A 984 -31.18 -20.54 87.31
N ALA A 985 -30.30 -21.18 86.56
CA ALA A 985 -30.61 -22.36 85.75
C ALA A 985 -29.34 -23.14 85.44
N SER A 986 -29.21 -24.29 86.10
CA SER A 986 -28.21 -25.32 85.88
C SER A 986 -28.48 -26.08 84.59
N SER A 987 -27.90 -25.63 83.47
CA SER A 987 -27.63 -26.47 82.29
C SER A 987 -26.90 -25.66 81.22
N LEU A 988 -25.57 -25.54 81.33
CA LEU A 988 -24.65 -25.30 80.21
C LEU A 988 -23.21 -25.52 80.69
N ASP A 989 -22.41 -26.10 79.81
CA ASP A 989 -21.09 -26.70 80.05
C ASP A 989 -20.07 -25.72 80.67
N PRO A 990 -19.38 -26.04 81.78
CA PRO A 990 -18.44 -25.14 82.47
C PRO A 990 -17.18 -24.77 81.66
N VAL A 991 -17.01 -25.34 80.47
CA VAL A 991 -15.78 -25.25 79.67
C VAL A 991 -15.61 -23.87 79.00
N ALA A 992 -16.69 -23.14 78.70
CA ALA A 992 -16.60 -21.88 77.93
C ALA A 992 -16.18 -20.65 78.75
N VAL A 993 -16.39 -20.63 80.08
CA VAL A 993 -16.03 -19.48 80.94
C VAL A 993 -14.59 -19.58 81.45
N ASN A 994 -14.03 -20.79 81.53
CA ASN A 994 -12.67 -21.04 81.99
C ASN A 994 -11.61 -20.93 80.89
N GLN A 995 -11.99 -20.97 79.60
CA GLN A 995 -11.05 -20.79 78.48
C GLN A 995 -10.70 -19.31 78.17
N ILE A 996 -11.24 -18.34 78.90
CA ILE A 996 -10.97 -16.90 78.69
C ILE A 996 -9.65 -16.45 79.33
N ASP A 997 -9.09 -17.25 80.26
CA ASP A 997 -7.85 -16.90 80.98
C ASP A 997 -6.60 -17.70 80.53
N ASP A 998 -6.71 -18.70 79.64
CA ASP A 998 -5.60 -19.57 79.20
C ASP A 998 -5.24 -19.47 77.70
N LYS A 999 -5.56 -18.36 77.02
CA LYS A 999 -5.04 -18.03 75.68
C LYS A 999 -4.67 -16.57 75.52
#